data_AF-A0A3P8QWH6-F1
#
_entry.id   AF-A0A3P8QWH6-F1
#
_cell.length_a   1.000
_cell.length_b   1.000
_cell.length_c   1.000
_cell.angle_alpha   90.00
_cell.angle_beta   90.00
_cell.angle_gamma   90.00
#
_symmetry.space_group_name_H-M   'P 1'
#
loop_
_entity.id
_entity.type
_entity.pdbx_description
1 polymer ?
#
loop_
_entity_poly.entity_id
_entity_poly.type
_entity_poly.pdbx_seq_one_letter_code
_entity_poly.pdbx_strand_id
1 'polypeptide(L)'
;MSSSRVRPQQLPQSQAARSANKLDSSEGIEMENIQHQDLGLGGVVGTPSPPSRQAWSRDNPGFEPEDEIMEADWPQASPGRRSASTTSGSSCSSSGLGSYNRGGSSTNIPRGGLYPTPTLEQQDRHGHPSCLKQILQKIRILWGTELMEESDSSRERYLRNVLREMLTYIAFLITICILTYGMVSVNMYHYTKVMSQLFLDTRLSAGDPSTFRSLSTMEDFWKFTEGPFLNGMYWEVWYNNKSLPENQSLIYYENLLLGVPRLRQVKVHNETCSVHEDLRDEVQDCYNLYTLTNEDTAPFGPKNGTAWLYTPESEMNSSSYSGQVSKYGGGGYYQDLSRTKEESAIQLQVLKDHLWLDRGTRAVFLDFSVYNSNINLFCIARLLAEFPATGGVVTSWQFQTVRLIRYVSSWDYFVGMCEVAFCLFILYYVVEEVLEIRIHRLHYFKSLWNCLDVLIVTLSIVAIIMNITRTAMVGNLLRGLLENHTAHPSFEPLANLQVQFNNMAAVIVFFSWVKLFKFINFNKTMSQLSSTMSRCAKDLMGFAIMFFIIFLAYAQLAYLVFGTQVNDFSTFQASIFTQFRIILGDFNFSEIEKAHPVVGPIYFTTFVFFIFFILMNMFLAIINDTYSEVKADMSQQRSEMEMTDLIKKVLNNISISFTTSVFKEMQRAASQKKLSFIMMMLCGKWLDIRSCCGAFKCKNSAL
;
A
#
# COMPACT_ATOMS: atom_id res chain seq x y z
N MET A 1 41.77 -25.71 -56.58
CA MET A 1 41.23 -26.56 -57.67
C MET A 1 39.71 -26.46 -57.58
N SER A 2 39.06 -25.46 -58.19
CA SER A 2 38.66 -25.30 -59.60
C SER A 2 37.35 -26.02 -59.98
N SER A 3 36.26 -25.25 -60.12
CA SER A 3 35.32 -25.21 -61.26
C SER A 3 34.09 -24.37 -60.82
N SER A 4 33.94 -23.09 -61.19
CA SER A 4 33.41 -22.50 -62.45
C SER A 4 31.92 -22.83 -62.68
N ARG A 5 30.99 -21.95 -63.10
CA ARG A 5 30.91 -20.57 -63.64
C ARG A 5 29.38 -20.25 -63.64
N VAL A 6 28.84 -19.04 -63.48
CA VAL A 6 28.47 -18.07 -64.54
C VAL A 6 27.72 -16.89 -63.86
N ARG A 7 27.98 -15.66 -64.31
CA ARG A 7 27.21 -14.41 -64.07
C ARG A 7 26.81 -13.83 -65.45
N PRO A 8 25.78 -12.97 -65.57
CA PRO A 8 25.99 -11.49 -65.58
C PRO A 8 24.84 -10.68 -64.90
N GLN A 9 25.06 -9.58 -64.16
CA GLN A 9 25.01 -8.13 -64.55
C GLN A 9 23.72 -7.74 -65.33
N GLN A 10 22.86 -6.74 -65.00
CA GLN A 10 23.03 -5.31 -64.60
C GLN A 10 21.69 -4.67 -64.09
N LEU A 11 21.80 -3.53 -63.39
CA LEU A 11 20.82 -2.54 -62.80
C LEU A 11 20.10 -1.61 -63.86
N PRO A 12 19.35 -0.50 -63.55
CA PRO A 12 18.48 0.00 -62.42
C PRO A 12 17.13 0.71 -62.85
N GLN A 13 16.45 1.43 -61.91
CA GLN A 13 15.35 2.46 -62.01
C GLN A 13 13.86 1.97 -61.98
N SER A 14 12.83 2.61 -61.38
CA SER A 14 12.59 3.83 -60.58
C SER A 14 11.09 3.95 -60.18
N GLN A 15 10.75 4.80 -59.16
CA GLN A 15 9.43 5.45 -58.86
C GLN A 15 8.26 4.58 -58.32
N ALA A 16 7.26 5.02 -57.53
CA ALA A 16 7.00 6.14 -56.61
C ALA A 16 5.59 5.91 -55.97
N ALA A 17 5.38 6.44 -54.75
CA ALA A 17 4.12 6.97 -54.17
C ALA A 17 2.97 6.08 -53.61
N ARG A 18 2.44 6.57 -52.47
CA ARG A 18 1.09 6.48 -51.81
C ARG A 18 1.09 5.75 -50.46
N SER A 19 1.14 6.44 -49.31
CA SER A 19 0.12 7.29 -48.63
C SER A 19 -0.87 6.52 -47.76
N ALA A 20 -0.87 6.90 -46.47
CA ALA A 20 -1.98 6.93 -45.51
C ALA A 20 -2.63 5.60 -45.09
N ASN A 21 -2.61 5.33 -43.78
CA ASN A 21 -3.78 4.78 -43.11
C ASN A 21 -4.07 5.52 -41.80
N LYS A 22 -5.32 5.97 -41.75
CA LYS A 22 -6.01 6.76 -40.74
C LYS A 22 -6.16 5.98 -39.44
N LEU A 23 -6.16 6.74 -38.34
CA LEU A 23 -6.89 6.41 -37.12
C LEU A 23 -8.36 6.15 -37.46
N ASP A 24 -8.95 5.13 -36.85
CA ASP A 24 -10.38 5.16 -36.57
C ASP A 24 -10.64 4.91 -35.08
N SER A 25 -11.60 5.68 -34.59
CA SER A 25 -11.96 5.89 -33.20
C SER A 25 -13.45 5.61 -33.07
N SER A 26 -13.82 4.50 -32.46
CA SER A 26 -15.11 4.29 -31.76
C SER A 26 -15.25 2.84 -31.37
N GLU A 27 -15.12 2.53 -30.08
CA GLU A 27 -15.98 1.51 -29.48
C GLU A 27 -16.56 2.10 -28.19
N GLY A 28 -17.77 2.61 -28.32
CA GLY A 28 -18.66 2.89 -27.21
C GLY A 28 -19.18 1.57 -26.65
N ILE A 29 -19.16 1.47 -25.33
CA ILE A 29 -19.68 0.34 -24.56
C ILE A 29 -21.20 0.51 -24.47
N GLU A 30 -21.96 -0.30 -25.21
CA GLU A 30 -23.39 -0.51 -24.95
C GLU A 30 -23.55 -1.72 -24.02
N MET A 31 -24.19 -1.47 -22.87
CA MET A 31 -24.70 -2.48 -21.96
C MET A 31 -26.02 -3.01 -22.51
N GLU A 32 -26.17 -4.34 -22.59
CA GLU A 32 -27.48 -4.94 -22.86
C GLU A 32 -27.91 -5.90 -21.75
N ASN A 33 -29.15 -5.64 -21.31
CA ASN A 33 -29.94 -6.33 -20.31
C ASN A 33 -30.25 -7.78 -20.71
N ILE A 34 -30.21 -8.69 -19.74
CA ILE A 34 -30.83 -10.01 -19.87
C ILE A 34 -32.25 -9.94 -19.30
N GLN A 35 -33.25 -10.13 -20.17
CA GLN A 35 -34.63 -10.39 -19.79
C GLN A 35 -35.13 -11.63 -20.55
N HIS A 36 -35.71 -12.56 -19.80
CA HIS A 36 -36.35 -13.80 -20.25
C HIS A 36 -37.57 -13.55 -21.16
N GLN A 37 -37.75 -14.33 -22.24
CA GLN A 37 -38.93 -15.20 -22.48
C GLN A 37 -38.97 -15.86 -23.88
N ASP A 38 -39.03 -17.20 -23.85
CA ASP A 38 -39.92 -18.16 -24.54
C ASP A 38 -40.33 -18.08 -26.04
N LEU A 39 -40.18 -19.28 -26.65
CA LEU A 39 -41.04 -20.01 -27.60
C LEU A 39 -41.12 -19.64 -29.09
N GLY A 40 -40.78 -20.62 -29.96
CA GLY A 40 -41.38 -20.73 -31.31
C GLY A 40 -40.62 -21.45 -32.45
N LEU A 41 -40.58 -22.79 -32.42
CA LEU A 41 -40.73 -23.78 -33.53
C LEU A 41 -40.08 -23.59 -34.94
N GLY A 42 -39.30 -24.62 -35.37
CA GLY A 42 -39.47 -25.26 -36.69
C GLY A 42 -38.22 -25.74 -37.45
N GLY A 43 -38.06 -27.06 -37.66
CA GLY A 43 -37.24 -27.66 -38.74
C GLY A 43 -36.40 -28.91 -38.37
N VAL A 44 -36.57 -30.03 -39.09
CA VAL A 44 -36.19 -31.43 -38.74
C VAL A 44 -35.10 -32.01 -39.67
N VAL A 45 -34.47 -33.13 -39.23
CA VAL A 45 -33.72 -34.23 -39.91
C VAL A 45 -32.21 -34.21 -39.58
N GLY A 46 -31.51 -35.23 -39.03
CA GLY A 46 -31.81 -36.63 -38.67
C GLY A 46 -30.72 -37.26 -37.76
N THR A 47 -31.04 -38.45 -37.20
CA THR A 47 -30.47 -39.30 -36.10
C THR A 47 -29.09 -39.97 -36.35
N PRO A 48 -28.47 -40.79 -35.44
CA PRO A 48 -28.89 -41.27 -34.10
C PRO A 48 -27.82 -41.24 -32.96
N SER A 49 -28.29 -41.31 -31.70
CA SER A 49 -27.51 -41.70 -30.51
C SER A 49 -28.33 -42.67 -29.62
N PRO A 50 -27.70 -43.62 -28.89
CA PRO A 50 -28.38 -44.58 -28.01
C PRO A 50 -28.52 -44.08 -26.55
N PRO A 51 -29.35 -44.74 -25.71
CA PRO A 51 -30.22 -44.05 -24.76
C PRO A 51 -29.78 -44.09 -23.29
N SER A 52 -30.41 -43.18 -22.55
CA SER A 52 -30.49 -43.04 -21.10
C SER A 52 -31.22 -44.20 -20.41
N ARG A 53 -30.85 -44.47 -19.15
CA ARG A 53 -31.69 -45.17 -18.17
C ARG A 53 -31.98 -44.26 -16.99
N GLN A 54 -33.26 -44.00 -16.76
CA GLN A 54 -33.83 -43.56 -15.50
C GLN A 54 -34.51 -44.76 -14.80
N ALA A 55 -34.71 -44.57 -13.50
CA ALA A 55 -35.68 -45.22 -12.62
C ALA A 55 -35.34 -46.61 -12.07
N TRP A 56 -35.17 -46.66 -10.75
CA TRP A 56 -35.59 -47.78 -9.92
C TRP A 56 -36.68 -47.29 -8.98
N SER A 57 -37.88 -47.86 -9.13
CA SER A 57 -38.88 -48.00 -8.07
C SER A 57 -39.17 -49.49 -7.92
N ARG A 58 -39.22 -49.98 -6.68
CA ARG A 58 -40.26 -50.88 -6.11
C ARG A 58 -39.82 -51.46 -4.77
N ASP A 59 -40.84 -51.58 -3.95
CA ASP A 59 -40.87 -51.92 -2.52
C ASP A 59 -40.56 -53.39 -2.17
N ASN A 60 -40.24 -53.53 -0.86
CA ASN A 60 -40.57 -54.63 0.07
C ASN A 60 -39.64 -55.87 0.16
N PRO A 61 -39.69 -56.65 1.27
CA PRO A 61 -39.63 -56.33 2.71
C PRO A 61 -38.59 -57.19 3.49
N GLY A 62 -38.24 -56.77 4.71
CA GLY A 62 -37.84 -57.67 5.81
C GLY A 62 -36.37 -58.09 5.91
N PHE A 63 -35.71 -57.68 6.99
CA PHE A 63 -34.81 -58.56 7.76
C PHE A 63 -34.65 -58.06 9.19
N GLU A 64 -34.72 -58.99 10.14
CA GLU A 64 -34.72 -58.84 11.60
C GLU A 64 -33.36 -58.38 12.16
N PRO A 65 -33.31 -57.86 13.41
CA PRO A 65 -32.07 -57.62 14.13
C PRO A 65 -31.66 -58.91 14.87
N GLU A 66 -30.43 -59.38 14.66
CA GLU A 66 -29.80 -60.35 15.55
C GLU A 66 -28.79 -59.63 16.44
N ASP A 67 -29.13 -59.61 17.73
CA ASP A 67 -28.23 -59.39 18.85
C ASP A 67 -27.41 -60.67 19.10
N GLU A 68 -26.08 -60.59 19.10
CA GLU A 68 -25.24 -61.46 19.95
C GLU A 68 -23.82 -60.89 20.15
N ILE A 69 -23.67 -60.22 21.30
CA ILE A 69 -22.66 -60.43 22.35
C ILE A 69 -21.27 -60.96 21.92
N MET A 70 -20.23 -60.15 22.14
CA MET A 70 -18.97 -60.64 22.72
C MET A 70 -18.34 -59.59 23.66
N GLU A 71 -18.05 -60.06 24.86
CA GLU A 71 -17.48 -59.35 26.01
C GLU A 71 -16.08 -58.78 25.76
N ALA A 72 -15.80 -57.62 26.37
CA ALA A 72 -14.47 -57.30 26.87
C ALA A 72 -14.60 -56.40 28.12
N ASP A 73 -14.14 -56.98 29.23
CA ASP A 73 -14.13 -56.47 30.60
C ASP A 73 -13.51 -55.07 30.78
N TRP A 74 -14.21 -54.22 31.52
CA TRP A 74 -13.63 -53.08 32.23
C TRP A 74 -14.08 -53.13 33.70
N PRO A 75 -13.18 -53.28 34.70
CA PRO A 75 -13.60 -53.17 36.09
C PRO A 75 -13.70 -51.70 36.52
N GLN A 76 -14.79 -51.38 37.21
CA GLN A 76 -15.06 -50.10 37.85
C GLN A 76 -14.29 -49.89 39.16
N ALA A 77 -14.06 -48.62 39.45
CA ALA A 77 -13.53 -48.09 40.70
C ALA A 77 -14.44 -48.36 41.91
N SER A 78 -13.84 -48.64 43.07
CA SER A 78 -14.40 -48.36 44.41
C SER A 78 -13.34 -48.57 45.53
N PRO A 79 -13.56 -48.04 46.76
CA PRO A 79 -12.55 -47.24 47.47
C PRO A 79 -11.93 -47.90 48.71
N GLY A 80 -10.77 -47.42 49.18
CA GLY A 80 -10.31 -47.72 50.55
C GLY A 80 -8.83 -47.49 50.89
N ARG A 81 -8.61 -46.55 51.82
CA ARG A 81 -7.66 -46.57 52.97
C ARG A 81 -6.16 -46.95 52.81
N ARG A 82 -5.34 -45.96 53.20
CA ARG A 82 -4.27 -45.95 54.25
C ARG A 82 -3.07 -46.92 54.18
N SER A 83 -1.91 -46.28 54.08
CA SER A 83 -0.71 -46.38 54.96
C SER A 83 0.44 -47.36 54.66
N ALA A 84 1.63 -46.73 54.63
CA ALA A 84 2.90 -47.13 55.25
C ALA A 84 3.96 -47.94 54.47
N SER A 85 5.04 -47.21 54.15
CA SER A 85 6.49 -47.52 54.32
C SER A 85 7.11 -48.80 53.73
N THR A 86 8.18 -48.64 52.93
CA THR A 86 9.57 -49.04 53.28
C THR A 86 10.62 -48.68 52.20
N THR A 87 11.63 -47.91 52.63
CA THR A 87 13.10 -47.97 52.38
C THR A 87 13.79 -48.01 51.00
N SER A 88 14.91 -47.25 50.98
CA SER A 88 16.16 -47.30 50.18
C SER A 88 16.19 -46.50 48.86
N GLY A 89 17.19 -45.67 48.53
CA GLY A 89 18.42 -45.20 49.20
C GLY A 89 19.25 -44.31 48.23
N SER A 90 19.97 -43.31 48.79
CA SER A 90 21.15 -42.55 48.26
C SER A 90 21.01 -41.71 46.96
N SER A 91 21.60 -40.52 46.74
CA SER A 91 22.30 -39.42 47.46
C SER A 91 22.77 -38.44 46.35
N CYS A 92 22.70 -37.10 46.46
CA CYS A 92 23.79 -36.24 46.96
C CYS A 92 23.43 -34.72 46.88
N SER A 93 23.59 -34.01 48.02
CA SER A 93 24.17 -32.65 48.28
C SER A 93 23.83 -31.41 47.42
N SER A 94 23.63 -30.18 47.93
CA SER A 94 24.16 -29.51 49.15
C SER A 94 23.42 -28.20 49.55
N SER A 95 23.33 -27.98 50.88
CA SER A 95 23.42 -26.72 51.68
C SER A 95 22.47 -25.52 51.43
N GLY A 96 21.83 -24.88 52.41
CA GLY A 96 21.85 -25.04 53.87
C GLY A 96 21.08 -23.93 54.62
N LEU A 97 20.64 -24.28 55.84
CA LEU A 97 20.38 -23.47 57.07
C LEU A 97 19.45 -22.23 57.00
N GLY A 98 18.55 -21.95 57.94
CA GLY A 98 18.19 -22.54 59.24
C GLY A 98 16.82 -21.96 59.69
N SER A 99 15.94 -22.77 60.30
CA SER A 99 15.65 -22.84 61.75
C SER A 99 15.16 -21.50 62.33
N TYR A 100 13.95 -21.36 62.89
CA TYR A 100 13.51 -22.03 64.11
C TYR A 100 11.98 -21.85 64.33
N ASN A 101 11.31 -22.93 64.75
CA ASN A 101 10.39 -23.06 65.91
C ASN A 101 9.25 -22.04 66.13
N ARG A 102 8.07 -22.39 66.65
CA ARG A 102 7.50 -23.63 67.21
C ARG A 102 6.04 -23.31 67.56
N GLY A 103 5.19 -24.33 67.52
CA GLY A 103 3.96 -24.40 68.30
C GLY A 103 2.74 -23.81 67.57
N GLY A 104 1.69 -24.57 67.25
CA GLY A 104 1.28 -25.87 67.77
C GLY A 104 -0.16 -25.76 68.23
N SER A 105 -0.97 -26.73 67.79
CA SER A 105 -2.32 -27.06 68.26
C SER A 105 -3.41 -26.04 67.83
N SER A 106 -4.31 -26.35 66.88
CA SER A 106 -5.37 -27.38 66.92
C SER A 106 -6.21 -27.19 68.20
N THR A 107 -7.50 -26.87 68.17
CA THR A 107 -8.60 -27.61 67.51
C THR A 107 -9.95 -26.90 67.74
N ASN A 108 -10.93 -27.22 66.86
CA ASN A 108 -12.39 -27.29 67.09
C ASN A 108 -13.30 -26.06 66.85
N ILE A 109 -13.78 -26.01 65.60
CA ILE A 109 -15.19 -25.87 65.12
C ILE A 109 -16.24 -26.23 66.21
N PRO A 110 -17.40 -25.51 66.37
CA PRO A 110 -18.44 -25.47 65.33
C PRO A 110 -19.31 -24.21 65.12
N ARG A 111 -20.00 -24.30 63.97
CA ARG A 111 -21.06 -23.52 63.33
C ARG A 111 -22.17 -22.92 64.22
N GLY A 112 -22.71 -21.82 63.69
CA GLY A 112 -24.09 -21.31 63.87
C GLY A 112 -24.12 -20.13 64.84
N GLY A 113 -24.70 -18.97 64.57
CA GLY A 113 -25.62 -18.49 63.55
C GLY A 113 -26.28 -17.22 64.16
N LEU A 114 -26.89 -16.41 63.30
CA LEU A 114 -27.74 -15.24 63.62
C LEU A 114 -27.07 -13.91 64.03
N TYR A 115 -27.38 -12.90 63.21
CA TYR A 115 -27.31 -11.47 63.48
C TYR A 115 -28.08 -11.09 64.76
N PRO A 116 -27.70 -9.98 65.43
CA PRO A 116 -28.37 -8.69 65.14
C PRO A 116 -27.44 -7.45 65.21
N THR A 117 -27.67 -6.48 64.32
CA THR A 117 -27.38 -5.03 64.52
C THR A 117 -28.40 -4.42 65.50
N PRO A 118 -28.31 -3.16 66.02
CA PRO A 118 -27.36 -2.03 65.85
C PRO A 118 -26.85 -1.48 67.23
N THR A 119 -25.93 -0.50 67.38
CA THR A 119 -26.08 0.97 67.22
C THR A 119 -24.77 1.72 67.51
N LEU A 120 -24.52 2.78 66.70
CA LEU A 120 -24.00 4.14 67.03
C LEU A 120 -22.63 4.31 67.75
N GLU A 121 -21.60 4.81 67.05
CA GLU A 121 -21.27 6.26 66.94
C GLU A 121 -20.00 6.50 66.08
N GLN A 122 -20.26 7.00 64.87
CA GLN A 122 -19.64 8.13 64.17
C GLN A 122 -18.19 8.56 64.48
N GLN A 123 -17.32 8.47 63.47
CA GLN A 123 -16.39 9.57 63.19
C GLN A 123 -16.17 9.75 61.68
N ASP A 124 -16.74 10.84 61.18
CA ASP A 124 -16.72 11.29 59.78
C ASP A 124 -15.30 11.67 59.31
N ARG A 125 -14.90 11.17 58.13
CA ARG A 125 -13.97 11.85 57.22
C ARG A 125 -14.51 11.80 55.80
N HIS A 126 -15.12 12.92 55.40
CA HIS A 126 -15.52 13.18 54.02
C HIS A 126 -14.31 13.19 53.08
N GLY A 127 -14.20 12.18 52.23
CA GLY A 127 -13.39 12.20 51.01
C GLY A 127 -14.31 12.00 49.80
N HIS A 128 -14.56 13.07 49.05
CA HIS A 128 -15.37 13.09 47.82
C HIS A 128 -14.92 12.02 46.80
N PRO A 129 -15.80 11.12 46.32
CA PRO A 129 -15.52 10.35 45.11
C PRO A 129 -16.74 10.39 44.19
N SER A 130 -17.02 11.49 43.48
CA SER A 130 -18.23 11.53 42.63
C SER A 130 -18.20 12.58 41.50
N CYS A 131 -17.15 12.57 40.68
CA CYS A 131 -17.21 13.28 39.39
C CYS A 131 -16.61 12.42 38.29
N LEU A 132 -15.39 11.92 38.50
CA LEU A 132 -14.69 11.06 37.54
C LEU A 132 -15.42 9.72 37.28
N LYS A 133 -16.00 9.10 38.31
CA LYS A 133 -16.81 7.87 38.16
C LYS A 133 -18.14 8.10 37.43
N GLN A 134 -18.78 9.25 37.62
CA GLN A 134 -20.04 9.60 36.94
C GLN A 134 -19.80 10.01 35.47
N ILE A 135 -18.67 10.67 35.19
CA ILE A 135 -18.21 10.95 33.83
C ILE A 135 -17.83 9.64 33.12
N LEU A 136 -17.10 8.73 33.77
CA LEU A 136 -16.80 7.39 33.26
C LEU A 136 -18.06 6.55 33.02
N GLN A 137 -19.08 6.63 33.89
CA GLN A 137 -20.38 5.96 33.67
C GLN A 137 -21.17 6.56 32.50
N LYS A 138 -21.18 7.90 32.34
CA LYS A 138 -21.84 8.55 31.20
C LYS A 138 -21.10 8.30 29.88
N ILE A 139 -19.76 8.22 29.91
CA ILE A 139 -18.94 7.80 28.77
C ILE A 139 -19.23 6.33 28.44
N ARG A 140 -19.33 5.44 29.43
CA ARG A 140 -19.64 4.01 29.24
C ARG A 140 -21.01 3.75 28.59
N ILE A 141 -22.00 4.60 28.85
CA ILE A 141 -23.33 4.50 28.23
C ILE A 141 -23.33 4.99 26.77
N LEU A 142 -22.47 5.96 26.43
CA LEU A 142 -22.37 6.54 25.09
C LEU A 142 -21.36 5.80 24.20
N TRP A 143 -20.36 5.13 24.79
CA TRP A 143 -19.21 4.48 24.15
C TRP A 143 -19.09 2.98 24.44
N GLY A 144 -20.13 2.31 24.93
CA GLY A 144 -20.04 0.87 25.23
C GLY A 144 -19.89 0.05 23.95
N THR A 145 -18.73 -0.58 23.76
CA THR A 145 -18.44 -1.59 22.72
C THR A 145 -18.78 -3.00 23.20
N GLU A 146 -18.80 -3.98 22.30
CA GLU A 146 -19.00 -5.42 22.60
C GLU A 146 -18.15 -5.91 23.79
N LEU A 147 -16.92 -5.42 23.91
CA LEU A 147 -15.95 -5.84 24.93
C LEU A 147 -16.13 -5.15 26.30
N MET A 148 -17.00 -4.13 26.44
CA MET A 148 -17.16 -3.35 27.68
C MET A 148 -18.32 -3.81 28.60
N GLU A 149 -19.05 -4.86 28.22
CA GLU A 149 -20.31 -5.25 28.90
C GLU A 149 -20.23 -6.62 29.60
N GLU A 150 -20.78 -6.68 30.83
CA GLU A 150 -20.93 -7.90 31.65
C GLU A 150 -22.06 -8.79 31.09
N SER A 151 -21.90 -10.10 31.26
CA SER A 151 -22.51 -11.22 30.54
C SER A 151 -24.04 -11.40 30.56
N ASP A 152 -24.84 -10.41 30.99
CA ASP A 152 -26.29 -10.59 31.25
C ASP A 152 -27.22 -9.57 30.54
N SER A 153 -26.80 -8.93 29.44
CA SER A 153 -27.66 -8.01 28.67
C SER A 153 -28.31 -8.66 27.42
N SER A 154 -29.57 -8.31 27.19
CA SER A 154 -30.47 -8.89 26.19
C SER A 154 -29.87 -8.95 24.78
N ARG A 155 -30.02 -10.09 24.08
CA ARG A 155 -29.54 -10.36 22.68
C ARG A 155 -29.80 -9.20 21.70
N GLU A 156 -30.88 -8.44 21.90
CA GLU A 156 -31.21 -7.23 21.12
C GLU A 156 -30.22 -6.06 21.31
N ARG A 157 -29.67 -5.85 22.51
CA ARG A 157 -28.66 -4.81 22.78
C ARG A 157 -27.33 -5.16 22.13
N TYR A 158 -26.91 -6.42 22.21
CA TYR A 158 -25.73 -6.93 21.51
C TYR A 158 -25.82 -6.65 20.01
N LEU A 159 -26.92 -7.07 19.37
CA LEU A 159 -27.18 -6.82 17.95
C LEU A 159 -27.15 -5.33 17.58
N ARG A 160 -27.69 -4.47 18.44
CA ARG A 160 -27.70 -3.01 18.22
C ARG A 160 -26.31 -2.39 18.32
N ASN A 161 -25.48 -2.84 19.27
CA ASN A 161 -24.11 -2.35 19.43
C ASN A 161 -23.26 -2.74 18.23
N VAL A 162 -23.34 -4.00 17.81
CA VAL A 162 -22.63 -4.53 16.64
C VAL A 162 -23.05 -3.83 15.34
N LEU A 163 -24.35 -3.62 15.11
CA LEU A 163 -24.83 -2.87 13.96
C LEU A 163 -24.35 -1.41 13.96
N ARG A 164 -24.28 -0.78 15.14
CA ARG A 164 -23.75 0.58 15.28
C ARG A 164 -22.27 0.63 14.91
N GLU A 165 -21.46 -0.31 15.43
CA GLU A 165 -20.03 -0.43 15.10
C GLU A 165 -19.79 -0.70 13.61
N MET A 166 -20.62 -1.55 12.99
CA MET A 166 -20.56 -1.80 11.55
C MET A 166 -20.87 -0.54 10.74
N LEU A 167 -21.91 0.22 11.11
CA LEU A 167 -22.29 1.44 10.41
C LEU A 167 -21.24 2.55 10.56
N THR A 168 -20.67 2.74 11.76
CA THR A 168 -19.58 3.71 11.97
C THR A 168 -18.34 3.31 11.18
N TYR A 169 -18.02 2.02 11.12
CA TYR A 169 -16.90 1.51 10.33
C TYR A 169 -17.10 1.67 8.82
N ILE A 170 -18.30 1.44 8.29
CA ILE A 170 -18.60 1.67 6.87
C ILE A 170 -18.46 3.16 6.53
N ALA A 171 -18.93 4.06 7.41
CA ALA A 171 -18.74 5.50 7.21
C ALA A 171 -17.24 5.89 7.21
N PHE A 172 -16.44 5.29 8.10
CA PHE A 172 -14.99 5.44 8.10
C PHE A 172 -14.36 4.94 6.79
N LEU A 173 -14.75 3.75 6.32
CA LEU A 173 -14.25 3.16 5.07
C LEU A 173 -14.59 4.03 3.85
N ILE A 174 -15.81 4.58 3.79
CA ILE A 174 -16.20 5.51 2.73
C ILE A 174 -15.33 6.79 2.79
N THR A 175 -15.10 7.32 4.00
CA THR A 175 -14.28 8.52 4.20
C THR A 175 -12.85 8.31 3.72
N ILE A 176 -12.21 7.19 4.09
CA ILE A 176 -10.82 6.92 3.66
C ILE A 176 -10.74 6.65 2.15
N CYS A 177 -11.75 5.98 1.55
CA CYS A 177 -11.79 5.79 0.11
C CYS A 177 -11.88 7.13 -0.63
N ILE A 178 -12.79 8.01 -0.20
CA ILE A 178 -12.92 9.36 -0.78
C ILE A 178 -11.61 10.13 -0.67
N LEU A 179 -10.91 10.04 0.46
CA LEU A 179 -9.61 10.68 0.63
C LEU A 179 -8.56 10.14 -0.35
N THR A 180 -8.43 8.82 -0.48
CA THR A 180 -7.45 8.24 -1.40
C THR A 180 -7.76 8.53 -2.86
N TYR A 181 -9.03 8.47 -3.27
CA TYR A 181 -9.45 8.83 -4.63
C TYR A 181 -9.35 10.34 -4.89
N GLY A 182 -9.57 11.18 -3.88
CA GLY A 182 -9.40 12.63 -3.99
C GLY A 182 -7.94 13.05 -4.13
N MET A 183 -7.00 12.27 -3.60
CA MET A 183 -5.57 12.52 -3.69
C MET A 183 -4.93 12.03 -5.00
N VAL A 184 -5.41 10.92 -5.56
CA VAL A 184 -4.85 10.30 -6.77
C VAL A 184 -5.81 10.51 -7.94
N SER A 185 -5.39 11.29 -8.94
CA SER A 185 -6.16 11.49 -10.18
C SER A 185 -5.59 10.69 -11.35
N VAL A 186 -6.46 10.30 -12.30
CA VAL A 186 -6.06 9.59 -13.53
C VAL A 186 -5.05 10.40 -14.36
N ASN A 187 -5.15 11.73 -14.32
CA ASN A 187 -4.24 12.63 -15.03
C ASN A 187 -2.78 12.51 -14.56
N MET A 188 -2.55 12.09 -13.30
CA MET A 188 -1.19 11.87 -12.78
C MET A 188 -0.45 10.77 -13.55
N TYR A 189 -1.15 9.71 -13.93
CA TYR A 189 -0.56 8.62 -14.72
C TYR A 189 -0.20 9.07 -16.14
N HIS A 190 -1.10 9.77 -16.83
CA HIS A 190 -0.79 10.28 -18.17
C HIS A 190 0.35 11.29 -18.16
N TYR A 191 0.39 12.15 -17.13
CA TYR A 191 1.44 13.14 -16.99
C TYR A 191 2.81 12.51 -16.73
N THR A 192 2.91 11.56 -15.79
CA THR A 192 4.15 10.79 -15.56
C THR A 192 4.58 10.03 -16.81
N LYS A 193 3.64 9.38 -17.52
CA LYS A 193 3.93 8.62 -18.74
C LYS A 193 4.54 9.51 -19.82
N VAL A 194 3.93 10.65 -20.14
CA VAL A 194 4.42 11.57 -21.18
C VAL A 194 5.80 12.12 -20.82
N MET A 195 6.00 12.51 -19.55
CA MET A 195 7.32 12.96 -19.08
C MET A 195 8.38 11.85 -19.17
N SER A 196 8.02 10.61 -18.79
CA SER A 196 8.94 9.48 -18.86
C SER A 196 9.33 9.14 -20.31
N GLN A 197 8.39 9.21 -21.25
CA GLN A 197 8.67 8.94 -22.66
C GLN A 197 9.60 9.98 -23.28
N LEU A 198 9.43 11.27 -22.92
CA LEU A 198 10.26 12.35 -23.44
C LEU A 198 11.73 12.20 -23.04
N PHE A 199 12.02 11.82 -21.79
CA PHE A 199 13.41 11.75 -21.31
C PHE A 199 14.02 10.35 -21.37
N LEU A 200 13.22 9.29 -21.33
CA LEU A 200 13.75 7.92 -21.28
C LEU A 200 13.80 7.22 -22.63
N ASP A 201 12.81 7.48 -23.50
CA ASP A 201 12.60 6.71 -24.73
C ASP A 201 13.03 7.48 -25.99
N THR A 202 13.44 8.73 -25.84
CA THR A 202 14.04 9.50 -26.94
C THR A 202 15.41 8.94 -27.31
N ARG A 203 15.64 8.83 -28.62
CA ARG A 203 16.90 8.29 -29.16
C ARG A 203 18.03 9.30 -29.02
N LEU A 204 19.24 8.81 -28.73
CA LEU A 204 20.43 9.67 -28.61
C LEU A 204 20.77 10.39 -29.92
N SER A 205 20.66 9.71 -31.06
CA SER A 205 20.96 10.25 -32.38
C SER A 205 20.12 9.59 -33.47
N ALA A 206 20.03 10.20 -34.65
CA ALA A 206 19.24 9.70 -35.78
C ALA A 206 19.71 8.31 -36.29
N GLY A 207 20.96 7.92 -35.99
CA GLY A 207 21.55 6.62 -36.34
C GLY A 207 21.63 5.59 -35.21
N ASP A 208 21.47 6.01 -33.95
CA ASP A 208 21.68 5.15 -32.78
C ASP A 208 20.34 4.79 -32.11
N PRO A 209 20.03 3.49 -31.90
CA PRO A 209 18.81 3.07 -31.22
C PRO A 209 18.92 3.18 -29.69
N SER A 210 20.07 3.57 -29.15
CA SER A 210 20.27 3.73 -27.71
C SER A 210 19.37 4.83 -27.16
N THR A 211 18.81 4.56 -25.98
CA THR A 211 17.99 5.50 -25.22
C THR A 211 18.59 5.65 -23.83
N PHE A 212 18.01 6.49 -22.96
CA PHE A 212 18.51 6.63 -21.59
C PHE A 212 18.52 5.30 -20.81
N ARG A 213 17.56 4.40 -21.10
CA ARG A 213 17.45 3.09 -20.43
C ARG A 213 18.59 2.13 -20.77
N SER A 214 19.23 2.32 -21.92
CA SER A 214 20.27 1.42 -22.43
C SER A 214 21.64 2.09 -22.53
N LEU A 215 21.86 3.17 -21.77
CA LEU A 215 23.18 3.81 -21.68
C LEU A 215 24.19 2.82 -21.10
N SER A 216 25.32 2.67 -21.80
CA SER A 216 26.35 1.70 -21.44
C SER A 216 27.70 2.35 -21.15
N THR A 217 28.00 3.46 -21.83
CA THR A 217 29.26 4.18 -21.69
C THR A 217 29.05 5.60 -21.14
N MET A 218 30.11 6.13 -20.56
CA MET A 218 30.17 7.51 -20.08
C MET A 218 30.11 8.55 -21.21
N GLU A 219 30.59 8.19 -22.41
CA GLU A 219 30.44 9.02 -23.60
C GLU A 219 28.97 9.13 -24.01
N ASP A 220 28.22 8.03 -23.95
CA ASP A 220 26.79 8.03 -24.24
C ASP A 220 26.02 8.92 -23.26
N PHE A 221 26.43 8.95 -21.98
CA PHE A 221 25.86 9.88 -21.00
C PHE A 221 26.05 11.34 -21.41
N TRP A 222 27.26 11.73 -21.85
CA TRP A 222 27.50 13.09 -22.36
C TRP A 222 26.66 13.40 -23.61
N LYS A 223 26.59 12.48 -24.59
CA LYS A 223 25.73 12.62 -25.77
C LYS A 223 24.25 12.79 -25.39
N PHE A 224 23.80 12.06 -24.38
CA PHE A 224 22.44 12.21 -23.83
C PHE A 224 22.22 13.61 -23.23
N THR A 225 23.16 14.10 -22.42
CA THR A 225 23.04 15.42 -21.79
C THR A 225 23.05 16.56 -22.81
N GLU A 226 23.93 16.51 -23.82
CA GLU A 226 24.06 17.57 -24.84
C GLU A 226 22.92 17.54 -25.88
N GLY A 227 22.35 16.36 -26.16
CA GLY A 227 21.34 16.17 -27.20
C GLY A 227 19.92 16.05 -26.64
N PRO A 228 19.40 14.82 -26.43
CA PRO A 228 18.02 14.57 -26.01
C PRO A 228 17.58 15.35 -24.77
N PHE A 229 18.46 15.48 -23.77
CA PHE A 229 18.10 16.16 -22.53
C PHE A 229 17.86 17.66 -22.73
N LEU A 230 18.83 18.40 -23.30
CA LEU A 230 18.66 19.84 -23.58
C LEU A 230 17.50 20.11 -24.54
N ASN A 231 17.35 19.29 -25.59
CA ASN A 231 16.23 19.41 -26.53
C ASN A 231 14.87 19.10 -25.88
N GLY A 232 14.83 18.20 -24.90
CA GLY A 232 13.63 17.87 -24.14
C GLY A 232 13.24 18.97 -23.15
N MET A 233 14.21 19.67 -22.56
CA MET A 233 13.99 20.72 -21.57
C MET A 233 13.66 22.08 -22.19
N TYR A 234 14.41 22.49 -23.22
CA TYR A 234 14.32 23.83 -23.79
C TYR A 234 13.69 23.78 -25.17
N TRP A 235 12.40 24.12 -25.21
CA TRP A 235 11.62 24.26 -26.44
C TRP A 235 11.59 25.74 -26.82
N GLU A 236 12.17 26.08 -27.97
CA GLU A 236 12.28 27.46 -28.45
C GLU A 236 11.27 27.78 -29.54
N VAL A 237 10.79 26.76 -30.25
CA VAL A 237 9.91 26.90 -31.41
C VAL A 237 8.62 26.13 -31.22
N TRP A 238 7.53 26.70 -31.73
CA TRP A 238 6.29 26.00 -31.98
C TRP A 238 6.46 24.98 -33.12
N TYR A 239 5.52 24.05 -33.25
CA TYR A 239 5.45 23.09 -34.35
C TYR A 239 5.39 23.74 -35.76
N ASN A 240 5.13 25.04 -35.83
CA ASN A 240 5.14 25.85 -37.05
C ASN A 240 6.41 26.71 -37.21
N ASN A 241 7.48 26.41 -36.45
CA ASN A 241 8.77 27.12 -36.43
C ASN A 241 8.72 28.60 -36.01
N LYS A 242 7.63 29.06 -35.40
CA LYS A 242 7.60 30.39 -34.76
C LYS A 242 8.25 30.31 -33.39
N SER A 243 8.97 31.35 -32.98
CA SER A 243 9.57 31.42 -31.64
C SER A 243 8.50 31.49 -30.55
N LEU A 244 8.79 30.84 -29.42
CA LEU A 244 8.08 31.02 -28.17
C LEU A 244 8.50 32.35 -27.51
N PRO A 245 7.61 33.00 -26.73
CA PRO A 245 7.95 34.26 -26.05
C PRO A 245 9.15 34.11 -25.11
N GLU A 246 10.07 35.09 -25.16
CA GLU A 246 11.51 35.00 -24.82
C GLU A 246 11.89 34.67 -23.36
N ASN A 247 10.98 34.34 -22.45
CA ASN A 247 11.33 34.28 -21.02
C ASN A 247 10.90 33.01 -20.28
N GLN A 248 10.29 32.03 -20.96
CA GLN A 248 9.82 30.79 -20.31
C GLN A 248 9.97 29.58 -21.23
N SER A 249 10.82 28.62 -20.83
CA SER A 249 10.87 27.30 -21.44
C SER A 249 9.66 26.49 -21.00
N LEU A 250 8.75 26.21 -21.94
CA LEU A 250 7.56 25.39 -21.73
C LEU A 250 7.77 24.03 -22.38
N ILE A 251 7.79 22.96 -21.59
CA ILE A 251 7.88 21.59 -22.09
C ILE A 251 6.51 21.17 -22.61
N TYR A 252 6.43 20.69 -23.86
CA TYR A 252 5.17 20.42 -24.56
C TYR A 252 4.21 21.62 -24.57
N TYR A 253 4.74 22.85 -24.56
CA TYR A 253 3.99 24.11 -24.60
C TYR A 253 3.11 24.41 -23.36
N GLU A 254 2.84 23.43 -22.49
CA GLU A 254 1.96 23.60 -21.32
C GLU A 254 2.67 23.50 -19.98
N ASN A 255 3.81 22.79 -19.92
CA ASN A 255 4.47 22.49 -18.66
C ASN A 255 5.60 23.49 -18.41
N LEU A 256 5.51 24.24 -17.32
CA LEU A 256 6.47 25.24 -16.91
C LEU A 256 7.66 24.59 -16.18
N LEU A 257 8.88 24.83 -16.66
CA LEU A 257 10.09 24.49 -15.91
C LEU A 257 10.21 25.39 -14.66
N LEU A 258 10.36 24.80 -13.49
CA LEU A 258 10.56 25.53 -12.24
C LEU A 258 12.04 25.65 -11.91
N GLY A 259 12.52 26.89 -11.78
CA GLY A 259 13.92 27.19 -11.51
C GLY A 259 14.82 26.74 -12.65
N VAL A 260 15.86 25.98 -12.31
CA VAL A 260 16.82 25.41 -13.27
C VAL A 260 17.11 23.95 -12.93
N PRO A 261 17.50 23.11 -13.92
CA PRO A 261 17.96 21.75 -13.65
C PRO A 261 19.30 21.76 -12.91
N ARG A 262 19.53 20.77 -12.05
CA ARG A 262 20.78 20.59 -11.31
C ARG A 262 21.43 19.27 -11.70
N LEU A 263 22.71 19.33 -12.06
CA LEU A 263 23.57 18.16 -12.14
C LEU A 263 24.32 18.03 -10.82
N ARG A 264 24.27 16.86 -10.19
CA ARG A 264 25.02 16.54 -8.97
C ARG A 264 25.83 15.27 -9.17
N GLN A 265 27.06 15.26 -8.69
CA GLN A 265 28.00 14.16 -8.83
C GLN A 265 28.52 13.74 -7.46
N VAL A 266 28.70 12.44 -7.31
CA VAL A 266 29.36 11.81 -6.17
C VAL A 266 30.61 11.10 -6.64
N LYS A 267 31.72 11.35 -5.95
CA LYS A 267 33.05 10.84 -6.27
C LYS A 267 33.67 10.10 -5.09
N VAL A 268 34.63 9.24 -5.41
CA VAL A 268 35.41 8.44 -4.46
C VAL A 268 36.87 8.84 -4.59
N HIS A 269 37.56 8.94 -3.45
CA HIS A 269 38.96 9.37 -3.45
C HIS A 269 39.88 8.29 -4.05
N ASN A 270 41.06 8.72 -4.53
CA ASN A 270 42.09 7.80 -5.01
C ASN A 270 42.66 6.96 -3.84
N GLU A 271 43.22 5.79 -4.13
CA GLU A 271 43.81 4.84 -3.17
C GLU A 271 42.82 4.23 -2.16
N THR A 272 41.53 4.13 -2.53
CA THR A 272 40.50 3.46 -1.69
C THR A 272 40.59 1.94 -1.70
N CYS A 273 41.41 1.37 -2.58
CA CYS A 273 41.64 -0.05 -2.68
C CYS A 273 43.13 -0.36 -2.75
N SER A 274 43.51 -1.46 -2.10
CA SER A 274 44.86 -2.00 -2.15
C SER A 274 45.02 -2.85 -3.41
N VAL A 275 45.84 -2.38 -4.35
CA VAL A 275 46.26 -3.17 -5.51
C VAL A 275 47.23 -4.27 -5.05
N HIS A 276 47.04 -5.49 -5.56
CA HIS A 276 47.92 -6.63 -5.30
C HIS A 276 49.36 -6.32 -5.73
N GLU A 277 50.35 -6.74 -4.94
CA GLU A 277 51.75 -6.34 -5.11
C GLU A 277 52.28 -6.60 -6.52
N ASP A 278 51.95 -7.75 -7.10
CA ASP A 278 52.36 -8.14 -8.47
C ASP A 278 51.90 -7.20 -9.59
N LEU A 279 50.83 -6.41 -9.37
CA LEU A 279 50.23 -5.52 -10.37
C LEU A 279 50.43 -4.04 -10.06
N ARG A 280 51.17 -3.70 -8.99
CA ARG A 280 51.38 -2.30 -8.59
C ARG A 280 52.16 -1.48 -9.61
N ASP A 281 53.01 -2.13 -10.40
CA ASP A 281 53.78 -1.46 -11.45
C ASP A 281 52.88 -1.04 -12.63
N GLU A 282 51.77 -1.77 -12.87
CA GLU A 282 50.83 -1.49 -13.97
C GLU A 282 49.66 -0.60 -13.54
N VAL A 283 49.18 -0.74 -12.30
CA VAL A 283 48.00 -0.02 -11.79
C VAL A 283 48.39 0.90 -10.63
N GLN A 284 48.56 2.18 -10.95
CA GLN A 284 48.92 3.23 -9.98
C GLN A 284 47.69 3.77 -9.22
N ASP A 285 46.54 3.88 -9.88
CA ASP A 285 45.32 4.45 -9.30
C ASP A 285 44.26 3.36 -9.05
N CYS A 286 43.59 3.43 -7.90
CA CYS A 286 42.55 2.47 -7.53
C CYS A 286 41.35 3.17 -6.89
N TYR A 287 40.16 2.96 -7.48
CA TYR A 287 38.90 3.50 -7.00
C TYR A 287 37.95 2.37 -6.61
N ASN A 288 37.59 2.28 -5.34
CA ASN A 288 36.75 1.24 -4.78
C ASN A 288 35.25 1.55 -4.98
N LEU A 289 34.38 0.67 -4.48
CA LEU A 289 32.94 0.90 -4.39
C LEU A 289 32.63 2.12 -3.51
N TYR A 290 31.50 2.77 -3.79
CA TYR A 290 31.06 3.90 -2.98
C TYR A 290 30.69 3.45 -1.57
N THR A 291 31.27 4.12 -0.59
CA THR A 291 30.86 4.08 0.82
C THR A 291 31.01 5.49 1.38
N LEU A 292 30.26 5.80 2.44
CA LEU A 292 30.29 7.14 3.04
C LEU A 292 31.70 7.53 3.56
N THR A 293 32.54 6.54 3.88
CA THR A 293 33.92 6.75 4.33
C THR A 293 34.89 7.03 3.19
N ASN A 294 34.59 6.52 2.00
CA ASN A 294 35.47 6.60 0.83
C ASN A 294 35.07 7.76 -0.11
N GLU A 295 34.07 8.55 0.27
CA GLU A 295 33.61 9.71 -0.50
C GLU A 295 34.70 10.78 -0.57
N ASP A 296 34.96 11.28 -1.78
CA ASP A 296 35.91 12.37 -1.97
C ASP A 296 35.24 13.71 -1.64
N THR A 297 35.89 14.46 -0.75
CA THR A 297 35.45 15.80 -0.34
C THR A 297 36.44 16.89 -0.78
N ALA A 298 37.56 16.52 -1.41
CA ALA A 298 38.58 17.46 -1.82
C ALA A 298 38.16 18.23 -3.10
N PRO A 299 38.52 19.51 -3.24
CA PRO A 299 38.21 20.26 -4.46
C PRO A 299 39.06 19.77 -5.64
N PHE A 300 38.46 19.59 -6.82
CA PHE A 300 39.14 19.06 -8.02
C PHE A 300 39.03 19.96 -9.25
N GLY A 301 39.78 19.66 -10.31
CA GLY A 301 39.74 20.41 -11.58
C GLY A 301 40.15 21.88 -11.44
N PRO A 302 39.48 22.83 -12.12
CA PRO A 302 39.80 24.26 -12.08
C PRO A 302 39.47 24.95 -10.74
N LYS A 303 38.87 24.24 -9.76
CA LYS A 303 38.53 24.73 -8.41
C LYS A 303 37.72 26.04 -8.39
N ASN A 304 37.02 26.32 -9.47
CA ASN A 304 36.28 27.57 -9.65
C ASN A 304 34.79 27.28 -9.89
N GLY A 305 33.95 27.71 -8.95
CA GLY A 305 32.50 27.45 -8.97
C GLY A 305 32.07 26.22 -8.18
N THR A 306 30.76 26.04 -8.05
CA THR A 306 30.14 24.98 -7.21
C THR A 306 30.32 23.57 -7.79
N ALA A 307 30.57 23.44 -9.10
CA ALA A 307 30.78 22.14 -9.74
C ALA A 307 32.07 21.43 -9.29
N TRP A 308 33.01 22.16 -8.70
CA TRP A 308 34.36 21.68 -8.38
C TRP A 308 34.67 21.70 -6.88
N LEU A 309 33.79 22.30 -6.09
CA LEU A 309 33.86 22.39 -4.64
C LEU A 309 32.83 21.44 -4.03
N TYR A 310 33.26 20.62 -3.08
CA TYR A 310 32.36 19.70 -2.39
C TYR A 310 31.42 20.48 -1.48
N THR A 311 30.12 20.15 -1.55
CA THR A 311 29.12 20.72 -0.65
C THR A 311 28.47 19.63 0.20
N PRO A 312 28.39 19.84 1.54
CA PRO A 312 27.82 18.85 2.43
C PRO A 312 26.29 18.80 2.33
N GLU A 313 25.71 17.65 2.72
CA GLU A 313 24.27 17.39 2.68
C GLU A 313 23.43 18.46 3.38
N SER A 314 23.92 19.01 4.50
CA SER A 314 23.21 20.04 5.28
C SER A 314 23.03 21.36 4.54
N GLU A 315 23.97 21.72 3.65
CA GLU A 315 23.88 22.96 2.87
C GLU A 315 23.01 22.78 1.63
N MET A 316 23.01 21.58 1.04
CA MET A 316 22.21 21.27 -0.15
C MET A 316 20.73 21.04 0.17
N ASN A 317 20.36 20.82 1.44
CA ASN A 317 19.02 20.37 1.86
C ASN A 317 18.54 19.10 1.11
N SER A 318 19.49 18.25 0.72
CA SER A 318 19.23 16.98 0.04
C SER A 318 19.23 15.83 1.05
N SER A 319 18.70 14.68 0.65
CA SER A 319 18.67 13.47 1.47
C SER A 319 19.45 12.35 0.81
N SER A 320 19.92 11.36 1.58
CA SER A 320 20.50 10.15 1.00
C SER A 320 19.53 9.46 0.02
N TYR A 321 20.04 8.98 -1.11
CA TYR A 321 19.27 8.28 -2.14
C TYR A 321 19.71 6.82 -2.27
N SER A 322 18.76 5.89 -2.30
CA SER A 322 19.05 4.47 -2.54
C SER A 322 18.93 4.16 -4.02
N GLY A 323 20.07 3.91 -4.67
CA GLY A 323 20.17 3.52 -6.05
C GLY A 323 20.08 1.99 -6.26
N GLN A 324 20.38 1.54 -7.48
CA GLN A 324 20.37 0.10 -7.82
C GLN A 324 21.65 -0.60 -7.34
N VAL A 325 22.80 0.07 -7.43
CA VAL A 325 24.10 -0.47 -7.03
C VAL A 325 24.42 -0.16 -5.58
N SER A 326 24.15 1.07 -5.12
CA SER A 326 24.54 1.52 -3.78
C SER A 326 23.64 2.64 -3.25
N LYS A 327 23.74 2.93 -1.96
CA LYS A 327 23.07 4.07 -1.31
C LYS A 327 24.03 5.25 -1.25
N TYR A 328 23.65 6.37 -1.86
CA TYR A 328 24.45 7.59 -1.98
C TYR A 328 24.02 8.64 -0.95
N GLY A 329 24.98 9.44 -0.45
CA GLY A 329 24.72 10.60 0.39
C GLY A 329 23.99 11.74 -0.35
N GLY A 330 23.46 12.70 0.41
CA GLY A 330 22.81 13.89 -0.15
C GLY A 330 23.77 14.99 -0.58
N GLY A 331 25.05 14.91 -0.20
CA GLY A 331 26.11 15.84 -0.59
C GLY A 331 26.68 15.58 -1.98
N GLY A 332 27.74 16.32 -2.31
CA GLY A 332 28.54 16.13 -3.51
C GLY A 332 28.91 17.43 -4.21
N TYR A 333 29.33 17.29 -5.46
CA TYR A 333 29.65 18.39 -6.36
C TYR A 333 28.46 18.68 -7.25
N TYR A 334 28.07 19.94 -7.44
CA TYR A 334 26.88 20.24 -8.25
C TYR A 334 27.05 21.47 -9.13
N GLN A 335 26.43 21.39 -10.31
CA GLN A 335 26.28 22.48 -11.25
C GLN A 335 24.80 22.73 -11.49
N ASP A 336 24.35 23.94 -11.17
CA ASP A 336 23.04 24.43 -11.59
C ASP A 336 23.15 24.89 -13.04
N LEU A 337 22.31 24.35 -13.92
CA LEU A 337 22.25 24.76 -15.32
C LEU A 337 21.60 26.15 -15.46
N SER A 338 21.70 26.73 -16.65
CA SER A 338 21.00 27.99 -16.95
C SER A 338 19.54 27.76 -17.36
N ARG A 339 18.78 28.85 -17.52
CA ARG A 339 17.42 28.84 -18.06
C ARG A 339 17.40 28.82 -19.59
N THR A 340 18.49 29.22 -20.24
CA THR A 340 18.61 29.21 -21.70
C THR A 340 19.36 27.96 -22.15
N LYS A 341 19.01 27.48 -23.35
CA LYS A 341 19.62 26.29 -23.95
C LYS A 341 21.10 26.53 -24.26
N GLU A 342 21.41 27.68 -24.86
CA GLU A 342 22.76 28.03 -25.30
C GLU A 342 23.75 28.10 -24.14
N GLU A 343 23.40 28.79 -23.05
CA GLU A 343 24.26 28.88 -21.86
C GLU A 343 24.43 27.53 -21.19
N SER A 344 23.37 26.73 -21.09
CA SER A 344 23.43 25.38 -20.52
C SER A 344 24.31 24.45 -21.35
N ALA A 345 24.25 24.57 -22.68
CA ALA A 345 25.13 23.82 -23.59
C ALA A 345 26.60 24.20 -23.39
N ILE A 346 26.90 25.49 -23.24
CA ILE A 346 28.26 25.97 -22.96
C ILE A 346 28.75 25.44 -21.60
N GLN A 347 27.91 25.48 -20.56
CA GLN A 347 28.26 24.95 -19.24
C GLN A 347 28.58 23.45 -19.30
N LEU A 348 27.76 22.65 -20.01
CA LEU A 348 28.00 21.22 -20.18
C LEU A 348 29.28 20.94 -20.98
N GLN A 349 29.57 21.72 -22.02
CA GLN A 349 30.83 21.62 -22.78
C GLN A 349 32.04 21.91 -21.88
N VAL A 350 31.98 22.96 -21.06
CA VAL A 350 33.05 23.29 -20.10
C VAL A 350 33.28 22.13 -19.11
N LEU A 351 32.21 21.51 -18.59
CA LEU A 351 32.35 20.35 -17.69
C LEU A 351 33.00 19.15 -18.39
N LYS A 352 32.64 18.91 -19.65
CA LYS A 352 33.21 17.82 -20.46
C LYS A 352 34.68 18.05 -20.79
N ASP A 353 35.04 19.27 -21.21
CA ASP A 353 36.40 19.66 -21.57
C ASP A 353 37.36 19.56 -20.37
N HIS A 354 36.86 19.82 -19.15
CA HIS A 354 37.64 19.73 -17.91
C HIS A 354 37.52 18.37 -17.21
N LEU A 355 37.01 17.33 -17.88
CA LEU A 355 36.87 15.97 -17.32
C LEU A 355 36.15 15.96 -15.95
N TRP A 356 35.02 16.67 -15.86
CA TRP A 356 34.23 16.71 -14.63
C TRP A 356 33.85 15.31 -14.16
N LEU A 357 33.43 14.47 -15.10
CA LEU A 357 33.28 13.05 -14.89
C LEU A 357 34.64 12.38 -15.11
N ASP A 358 35.05 11.55 -14.15
CA ASP A 358 36.30 10.78 -14.17
C ASP A 358 36.10 9.34 -13.69
N ARG A 359 37.19 8.54 -13.63
CA ARG A 359 37.16 7.14 -13.18
C ARG A 359 36.69 6.96 -11.72
N GLY A 360 36.88 7.99 -10.90
CA GLY A 360 36.46 8.01 -9.49
C GLY A 360 34.99 8.35 -9.29
N THR A 361 34.28 8.74 -10.35
CA THR A 361 32.85 9.04 -10.30
C THR A 361 32.04 7.78 -10.06
N ARG A 362 31.02 7.87 -9.21
CA ARG A 362 30.14 6.72 -8.87
C ARG A 362 28.68 6.95 -9.18
N ALA A 363 28.21 8.19 -9.08
CA ALA A 363 26.83 8.53 -9.41
C ALA A 363 26.73 9.95 -9.92
N VAL A 364 25.88 10.15 -10.92
CA VAL A 364 25.47 11.46 -11.43
C VAL A 364 23.97 11.53 -11.40
N PHE A 365 23.47 12.53 -10.68
CA PHE A 365 22.05 12.86 -10.56
C PHE A 365 21.75 14.05 -11.45
N LEU A 366 20.65 13.97 -12.17
CA LEU A 366 20.08 15.06 -12.91
C LEU A 366 18.67 15.30 -12.36
N ASP A 367 18.52 16.41 -11.64
CA ASP A 367 17.30 16.75 -10.90
C ASP A 367 16.66 18.01 -11.50
N PHE A 368 15.36 17.94 -11.78
CA PHE A 368 14.59 19.09 -12.21
C PHE A 368 13.12 18.94 -11.79
N SER A 369 12.41 20.07 -11.78
CA SER A 369 11.00 20.11 -11.40
C SER A 369 10.20 20.91 -12.41
N VAL A 370 9.03 20.39 -12.75
CA VAL A 370 8.14 20.95 -13.76
C VAL A 370 6.75 21.11 -13.16
N TYR A 371 6.04 22.17 -13.54
CA TYR A 371 4.69 22.45 -13.09
C TYR A 371 3.74 22.56 -14.28
N ASN A 372 2.63 21.83 -14.24
CA ASN A 372 1.55 21.98 -15.21
C ASN A 372 0.44 22.86 -14.62
N SER A 373 0.23 24.02 -15.23
CA SER A 373 -0.78 25.01 -14.81
C SER A 373 -2.22 24.57 -15.07
N ASN A 374 -2.46 23.75 -16.10
CA ASN A 374 -3.81 23.34 -16.51
C ASN A 374 -4.46 22.40 -15.48
N ILE A 375 -3.66 21.51 -14.88
CA ILE A 375 -4.12 20.50 -13.91
C ILE A 375 -3.59 20.72 -12.49
N ASN A 376 -2.79 21.78 -12.26
CA ASN A 376 -2.15 22.09 -10.98
C ASN A 376 -1.41 20.87 -10.38
N LEU A 377 -0.56 20.26 -11.20
CA LEU A 377 0.31 19.14 -10.79
C LEU A 377 1.77 19.52 -11.00
N PHE A 378 2.60 19.11 -10.06
CA PHE A 378 4.05 19.23 -10.13
C PHE A 378 4.62 17.86 -10.49
N CYS A 379 5.60 17.81 -11.38
CA CYS A 379 6.40 16.63 -11.66
C CYS A 379 7.83 16.90 -11.20
N ILE A 380 8.29 16.12 -10.23
CA ILE A 380 9.67 16.14 -9.75
C ILE A 380 10.36 14.96 -10.42
N ALA A 381 11.35 15.25 -11.26
CA ALA A 381 12.06 14.27 -12.05
C ALA A 381 13.51 14.16 -11.56
N ARG A 382 13.94 12.91 -11.39
CA ARG A 382 15.31 12.53 -11.06
C ARG A 382 15.76 11.46 -12.03
N LEU A 383 16.84 11.74 -12.74
CA LEU A 383 17.55 10.77 -13.55
C LEU A 383 18.88 10.46 -12.86
N LEU A 384 19.21 9.20 -12.71
CA LEU A 384 20.44 8.74 -12.06
C LEU A 384 21.21 7.85 -13.03
N ALA A 385 22.47 8.23 -13.29
CA ALA A 385 23.46 7.39 -13.93
C ALA A 385 24.49 6.95 -12.89
N GLU A 386 24.49 5.66 -12.56
CA GLU A 386 25.46 5.04 -11.67
C GLU A 386 26.62 4.49 -12.49
N PHE A 387 27.84 4.68 -11.99
CA PHE A 387 29.07 4.17 -12.58
C PHE A 387 29.66 3.16 -11.59
N PRO A 388 29.35 1.86 -11.72
CA PRO A 388 29.94 0.83 -10.87
C PRO A 388 31.47 0.83 -11.02
N ALA A 389 32.18 0.35 -10.00
CA ALA A 389 33.64 0.24 -10.03
C ALA A 389 34.17 -0.66 -11.18
N THR A 390 33.30 -1.45 -11.82
CA THR A 390 33.61 -2.27 -13.00
C THR A 390 33.71 -1.48 -14.31
N GLY A 391 33.33 -0.21 -14.34
CA GLY A 391 33.53 0.69 -15.49
C GLY A 391 32.38 0.81 -16.49
N GLY A 392 31.21 0.22 -16.20
CA GLY A 392 29.98 0.41 -16.99
C GLY A 392 29.10 1.57 -16.50
N VAL A 393 27.91 1.70 -17.08
CA VAL A 393 26.86 2.62 -16.63
C VAL A 393 25.57 1.85 -16.34
N VAL A 394 24.93 2.13 -15.22
CA VAL A 394 23.60 1.63 -14.85
C VAL A 394 22.69 2.83 -14.67
N THR A 395 21.58 2.89 -15.40
CA THR A 395 20.65 4.02 -15.32
C THR A 395 19.40 3.65 -14.53
N SER A 396 18.93 4.61 -13.73
CA SER A 396 17.66 4.55 -13.03
C SER A 396 16.98 5.91 -13.08
N TRP A 397 15.67 5.93 -12.85
CA TRP A 397 14.89 7.15 -12.94
C TRP A 397 13.74 7.14 -11.94
N GLN A 398 13.32 8.32 -11.53
CA GLN A 398 12.17 8.53 -10.68
C GLN A 398 11.40 9.77 -11.16
N PHE A 399 10.17 9.55 -11.60
CA PHE A 399 9.22 10.61 -11.94
C PHE A 399 8.11 10.61 -10.91
N GLN A 400 8.06 11.63 -10.06
CA GLN A 400 7.05 11.75 -9.03
C GLN A 400 6.14 12.93 -9.33
N THR A 401 4.88 12.64 -9.65
CA THR A 401 3.85 13.67 -9.74
C THR A 401 3.20 13.92 -8.39
N VAL A 402 3.15 15.18 -7.98
CA VAL A 402 2.63 15.61 -6.68
C VAL A 402 1.71 16.81 -6.86
N ARG A 403 0.64 16.83 -6.08
CA ARG A 403 -0.23 18.00 -5.95
C ARG A 403 0.18 18.81 -4.71
N LEU A 404 1.04 19.80 -4.93
CA LEU A 404 1.59 20.64 -3.85
C LEU A 404 0.59 21.68 -3.34
N ILE A 405 -0.06 22.39 -4.27
CA ILE A 405 -1.04 23.43 -3.94
C ILE A 405 -2.40 22.77 -3.74
N ARG A 406 -2.86 22.72 -2.49
CA ARG A 406 -4.17 22.19 -2.10
C ARG A 406 -5.20 23.31 -1.93
N TYR A 407 -6.48 22.96 -2.02
CA TYR A 407 -7.63 23.85 -1.78
C TYR A 407 -7.82 24.96 -2.84
N VAL A 408 -7.78 24.60 -4.12
CA VAL A 408 -8.04 25.55 -5.22
C VAL A 408 -9.48 25.40 -5.73
N SER A 409 -9.90 24.17 -5.96
CA SER A 409 -11.24 23.85 -6.47
C SER A 409 -12.23 23.58 -5.34
N SER A 410 -13.53 23.77 -5.60
CA SER A 410 -14.62 23.36 -4.70
C SER A 410 -14.50 21.88 -4.28
N TRP A 411 -13.99 21.04 -5.18
CA TRP A 411 -13.79 19.62 -4.88
C TRP A 411 -12.66 19.38 -3.88
N ASP A 412 -11.63 20.23 -3.87
CA ASP A 412 -10.53 20.15 -2.91
C ASP A 412 -10.98 20.56 -1.51
N TYR A 413 -11.88 21.54 -1.40
CA TYR A 413 -12.48 21.91 -0.12
C TYR A 413 -13.32 20.78 0.45
N PHE A 414 -14.07 20.06 -0.40
CA PHE A 414 -14.78 18.86 0.03
C PHE A 414 -13.83 17.78 0.55
N VAL A 415 -12.74 17.49 -0.17
CA VAL A 415 -11.70 16.56 0.29
C VAL A 415 -11.09 17.03 1.61
N GLY A 416 -10.89 18.34 1.81
CA GLY A 416 -10.46 18.92 3.08
C GLY A 416 -11.44 18.69 4.23
N MET A 417 -12.75 18.77 3.98
CA MET A 417 -13.77 18.42 4.98
C MET A 417 -13.71 16.92 5.34
N CYS A 418 -13.49 16.04 4.36
CA CYS A 418 -13.26 14.62 4.60
C CYS A 418 -11.97 14.36 5.40
N GLU A 419 -10.94 15.17 5.23
CA GLU A 419 -9.67 15.06 5.98
C GLU A 419 -9.89 15.37 7.46
N VAL A 420 -10.67 16.41 7.76
CA VAL A 420 -11.09 16.74 9.14
C VAL A 420 -11.95 15.62 9.72
N ALA A 421 -12.92 15.09 8.95
CA ALA A 421 -13.75 13.98 9.38
C ALA A 421 -12.92 12.72 9.70
N PHE A 422 -11.91 12.41 8.88
CA PHE A 422 -10.97 11.32 9.13
C PHE A 422 -10.21 11.50 10.44
N CYS A 423 -9.67 12.68 10.72
CA CYS A 423 -9.01 12.99 11.99
C CYS A 423 -9.95 12.77 13.20
N LEU A 424 -11.24 13.11 13.08
CA LEU A 424 -12.24 12.87 14.12
C LEU A 424 -12.52 11.37 14.32
N PHE A 425 -12.62 10.58 13.25
CA PHE A 425 -12.76 9.13 13.35
C PHE A 425 -11.55 8.47 14.01
N ILE A 426 -10.33 8.90 13.67
CA ILE A 426 -9.12 8.37 14.32
C ILE A 426 -9.11 8.72 15.80
N LEU A 427 -9.48 9.95 16.19
CA LEU A 427 -9.60 10.31 17.60
C LEU A 427 -10.65 9.46 18.33
N TYR A 428 -11.78 9.18 17.68
CA TYR A 428 -12.79 8.26 18.19
C TYR A 428 -12.20 6.86 18.43
N TYR A 429 -11.56 6.24 17.44
CA TYR A 429 -10.97 4.91 17.61
C TYR A 429 -9.82 4.89 18.62
N VAL A 430 -9.00 5.94 18.73
CA VAL A 430 -7.95 6.02 19.76
C VAL A 430 -8.55 5.94 21.17
N VAL A 431 -9.65 6.66 21.43
CA VAL A 431 -10.30 6.62 22.74
C VAL A 431 -10.90 5.24 23.02
N GLU A 432 -11.55 4.64 22.02
CA GLU A 432 -12.11 3.29 22.08
C GLU A 432 -11.03 2.24 22.43
N GLU A 433 -9.96 2.17 21.64
CA GLU A 433 -8.84 1.23 21.83
C GLU A 433 -8.17 1.40 23.20
N VAL A 434 -7.95 2.64 23.65
CA VAL A 434 -7.34 2.91 24.96
C VAL A 434 -8.23 2.43 26.10
N LEU A 435 -9.55 2.58 25.99
CA LEU A 435 -10.49 2.09 27.00
C LEU A 435 -10.49 0.56 27.06
N GLU A 436 -10.51 -0.12 25.91
CA GLU A 436 -10.50 -1.59 25.85
C GLU A 436 -9.18 -2.17 26.38
N ILE A 437 -8.04 -1.58 26.01
CA ILE A 437 -6.72 -1.99 26.52
C ILE A 437 -6.63 -1.77 28.04
N ARG A 438 -7.23 -0.70 28.58
CA ARG A 438 -7.24 -0.44 30.03
C ARG A 438 -8.03 -1.51 30.80
N ILE A 439 -9.12 -2.01 30.22
CA ILE A 439 -10.00 -3.01 30.85
C ILE A 439 -9.38 -4.41 30.74
N HIS A 440 -9.00 -4.83 29.52
CA HIS A 440 -8.59 -6.22 29.23
C HIS A 440 -7.08 -6.45 29.29
N ARG A 441 -6.27 -5.39 29.38
CA ARG A 441 -4.80 -5.42 29.49
C ARG A 441 -4.15 -6.36 28.47
N LEU A 442 -3.55 -7.46 28.93
CA LEU A 442 -2.81 -8.42 28.10
C LEU A 442 -3.73 -9.42 27.39
N HIS A 443 -4.98 -9.60 27.83
CA HIS A 443 -5.92 -10.48 27.15
C HIS A 443 -6.32 -9.92 25.79
N TYR A 444 -6.34 -8.59 25.67
CA TYR A 444 -6.69 -7.87 24.44
C TYR A 444 -5.83 -8.28 23.23
N PHE A 445 -4.52 -8.43 23.43
CA PHE A 445 -3.56 -8.72 22.36
C PHE A 445 -3.58 -10.18 21.86
N LYS A 446 -4.39 -11.07 22.46
CA LYS A 446 -4.53 -12.44 21.94
C LYS A 446 -5.43 -12.52 20.71
N SER A 447 -6.33 -11.55 20.51
CA SER A 447 -7.23 -11.51 19.35
C SER A 447 -6.51 -10.86 18.16
N LEU A 448 -6.50 -11.56 17.01
CA LEU A 448 -5.92 -11.05 15.77
C LEU A 448 -6.61 -9.77 15.28
N TRP A 449 -7.93 -9.68 15.46
CA TRP A 449 -8.71 -8.53 15.03
C TRP A 449 -8.36 -7.27 15.83
N ASN A 450 -8.19 -7.43 17.14
CA ASN A 450 -7.82 -6.34 18.04
C ASN A 450 -6.39 -5.84 17.74
N CYS A 451 -5.48 -6.75 17.39
CA CYS A 451 -4.14 -6.37 16.92
C CYS A 451 -4.19 -5.57 15.61
N LEU A 452 -5.05 -5.97 14.67
CA LEU A 452 -5.28 -5.27 13.42
C LEU A 452 -5.89 -3.86 13.66
N ASP A 453 -6.79 -3.73 14.64
CA ASP A 453 -7.40 -2.46 15.03
C ASP A 453 -6.34 -1.46 15.56
N VAL A 454 -5.47 -1.92 16.47
CA VAL A 454 -4.32 -1.13 16.96
C VAL A 454 -3.36 -0.78 15.82
N LEU A 455 -3.10 -1.70 14.88
CA LEU A 455 -2.22 -1.44 13.73
C LEU A 455 -2.79 -0.33 12.83
N ILE A 456 -4.08 -0.36 12.51
CA ILE A 456 -4.71 0.68 11.69
C ILE A 456 -4.63 2.04 12.39
N VAL A 457 -4.94 2.10 13.68
CA VAL A 457 -4.91 3.36 14.45
C VAL A 457 -3.49 3.93 14.52
N THR A 458 -2.50 3.10 14.81
CA THR A 458 -1.08 3.54 14.89
C THR A 458 -0.57 4.05 13.55
N LEU A 459 -0.80 3.32 12.45
CA LEU A 459 -0.42 3.76 11.11
C LEU A 459 -1.13 5.06 10.71
N SER A 460 -2.40 5.21 11.09
CA SER A 460 -3.18 6.43 10.79
C SER A 460 -2.64 7.67 11.53
N ILE A 461 -2.21 7.52 12.79
CA ILE A 461 -1.58 8.62 13.54
C ILE A 461 -0.28 9.05 12.85
N VAL A 462 0.56 8.09 12.44
CA VAL A 462 1.80 8.38 11.71
C VAL A 462 1.50 9.08 10.38
N ALA A 463 0.45 8.67 9.66
CA ALA A 463 0.00 9.33 8.44
C ALA A 463 -0.45 10.77 8.65
N ILE A 464 -1.17 11.06 9.73
CA ILE A 464 -1.57 12.42 10.08
C ILE A 464 -0.34 13.28 10.36
N ILE A 465 0.64 12.76 11.13
CA ILE A 465 1.88 13.48 11.44
C ILE A 465 2.66 13.79 10.14
N MET A 466 2.86 12.79 9.27
CA MET A 466 3.54 12.98 7.98
C MET A 466 2.81 13.97 7.07
N ASN A 467 1.47 13.99 7.11
CA ASN A 467 0.66 14.92 6.33
C ASN A 467 0.86 16.37 6.79
N ILE A 468 0.94 16.60 8.11
CA ILE A 468 1.21 17.91 8.71
C ILE A 468 2.63 18.38 8.34
N THR A 469 3.65 17.53 8.53
CA THR A 469 5.04 17.88 8.19
C THR A 469 5.21 18.18 6.70
N ARG A 470 4.56 17.40 5.84
CA ARG A 470 4.54 17.64 4.39
C ARG A 470 3.96 19.02 4.08
N THR A 471 2.78 19.35 4.60
CA THR A 471 2.14 20.65 4.34
C THR A 471 2.98 21.82 4.85
N ALA A 472 3.64 21.68 5.99
CA ALA A 472 4.57 22.70 6.50
C ALA A 472 5.79 22.88 5.59
N MET A 473 6.40 21.78 5.12
CA MET A 473 7.55 21.82 4.21
C MET A 473 7.19 22.44 2.85
N VAL A 474 6.03 22.10 2.29
CA VAL A 474 5.54 22.70 1.03
C VAL A 474 5.43 24.21 1.16
N GLY A 475 4.84 24.71 2.26
CA GLY A 475 4.67 26.15 2.49
C GLY A 475 6.01 26.90 2.51
N ASN A 476 7.02 26.35 3.17
CA ASN A 476 8.34 26.95 3.25
C ASN A 476 9.08 26.94 1.91
N LEU A 477 9.09 25.79 1.22
CA LEU A 477 9.80 25.65 -0.07
C LEU A 477 9.15 26.47 -1.19
N LEU A 478 7.82 26.48 -1.26
CA LEU A 478 7.12 27.25 -2.28
C LEU A 478 7.33 28.75 -2.10
N ARG A 479 7.36 29.23 -0.85
CA ARG A 479 7.67 30.63 -0.55
C ARG A 479 9.09 30.99 -0.98
N GLY A 480 10.09 30.14 -0.70
CA GLY A 480 11.47 30.36 -1.14
C GLY A 480 11.62 30.40 -2.67
N LEU A 481 10.85 29.56 -3.39
CA LEU A 481 10.84 29.56 -4.87
C LEU A 481 10.21 30.84 -5.45
N LEU A 482 9.19 31.39 -4.78
CA LEU A 482 8.57 32.66 -5.18
C LEU A 482 9.49 33.86 -4.91
N GLU A 483 10.38 33.77 -3.94
CA GLU A 483 11.38 34.81 -3.64
C GLU A 483 12.57 34.73 -4.61
N ASN A 484 13.04 33.52 -4.97
CA ASN A 484 14.17 33.29 -5.88
C ASN A 484 13.79 32.40 -7.07
N HIS A 485 13.39 33.02 -8.19
CA HIS A 485 13.00 32.30 -9.41
C HIS A 485 14.16 31.69 -10.22
N THR A 486 15.41 32.06 -9.94
CA THR A 486 16.60 31.62 -10.70
C THR A 486 17.34 30.45 -10.06
N ALA A 487 17.06 30.14 -8.80
CA ALA A 487 17.71 29.04 -8.09
C ALA A 487 16.99 27.70 -8.33
N HIS A 488 17.74 26.60 -8.25
CA HIS A 488 17.16 25.26 -8.28
C HIS A 488 16.34 24.99 -7.00
N PRO A 489 15.08 24.56 -7.11
CA PRO A 489 14.28 24.23 -5.95
C PRO A 489 14.50 22.78 -5.51
N SER A 490 14.98 22.58 -4.27
CA SER A 490 15.19 21.27 -3.67
C SER A 490 13.86 20.62 -3.24
N PHE A 491 13.11 20.06 -4.20
CA PHE A 491 11.85 19.33 -3.94
C PHE A 491 12.03 17.84 -3.66
N GLU A 492 13.27 17.33 -3.68
CA GLU A 492 13.58 15.93 -3.35
C GLU A 492 12.99 15.44 -2.01
N PRO A 493 13.28 16.07 -0.86
CA PRO A 493 12.84 15.54 0.43
C PRO A 493 11.31 15.47 0.50
N LEU A 494 10.65 16.40 -0.19
CA LEU A 494 9.21 16.46 -0.32
C LEU A 494 8.67 15.34 -1.22
N ALA A 495 9.33 15.01 -2.32
CA ALA A 495 8.98 13.86 -3.15
C ALA A 495 9.11 12.55 -2.37
N ASN A 496 10.21 12.37 -1.63
CA ASN A 496 10.43 11.19 -0.80
C ASN A 496 9.36 11.06 0.29
N LEU A 497 9.05 12.16 1.00
CA LEU A 497 7.99 12.18 2.00
C LEU A 497 6.61 11.85 1.39
N GLN A 498 6.34 12.32 0.17
CA GLN A 498 5.10 12.01 -0.54
C GLN A 498 4.99 10.54 -0.95
N VAL A 499 6.08 9.91 -1.40
CA VAL A 499 6.11 8.48 -1.73
C VAL A 499 5.84 7.66 -0.47
N GLN A 500 6.51 7.98 0.64
CA GLN A 500 6.30 7.27 1.91
C GLN A 500 4.86 7.45 2.43
N PHE A 501 4.32 8.66 2.33
CA PHE A 501 2.92 8.93 2.68
C PHE A 501 1.95 8.08 1.83
N ASN A 502 2.17 8.00 0.50
CA ASN A 502 1.31 7.22 -0.40
C ASN A 502 1.39 5.71 -0.08
N ASN A 503 2.59 5.18 0.15
CA ASN A 503 2.79 3.78 0.54
C ASN A 503 2.06 3.45 1.84
N MET A 504 2.20 4.30 2.85
CA MET A 504 1.51 4.12 4.13
C MET A 504 -0.01 4.23 3.98
N ALA A 505 -0.51 5.21 3.23
CA ALA A 505 -1.95 5.35 2.97
C ALA A 505 -2.53 4.11 2.26
N ALA A 506 -1.81 3.55 1.29
CA ALA A 506 -2.21 2.31 0.61
C ALA A 506 -2.27 1.12 1.58
N VAL A 507 -1.29 0.98 2.47
CA VAL A 507 -1.27 -0.07 3.50
C VAL A 507 -2.44 0.09 4.50
N ILE A 508 -2.75 1.32 4.93
CA ILE A 508 -3.90 1.59 5.81
C ILE A 508 -5.20 1.19 5.13
N VAL A 509 -5.40 1.58 3.86
CA VAL A 509 -6.60 1.21 3.10
C VAL A 509 -6.69 -0.31 2.92
N PHE A 510 -5.59 -0.99 2.62
CA PHE A 510 -5.55 -2.45 2.52
C PHE A 510 -6.02 -3.13 3.81
N PHE A 511 -5.45 -2.78 4.96
CA PHE A 511 -5.89 -3.34 6.25
C PHE A 511 -7.33 -2.95 6.60
N SER A 512 -7.77 -1.75 6.21
CA SER A 512 -9.16 -1.33 6.40
C SER A 512 -10.14 -2.20 5.60
N TRP A 513 -9.77 -2.63 4.39
CA TRP A 513 -10.56 -3.59 3.63
C TRP A 513 -10.53 -4.99 4.27
N VAL A 514 -9.37 -5.45 4.75
CA VAL A 514 -9.27 -6.75 5.45
C VAL A 514 -10.14 -6.78 6.72
N LYS A 515 -10.20 -5.68 7.48
CA LYS A 515 -11.07 -5.57 8.67
C LYS A 515 -12.56 -5.75 8.34
N LEU A 516 -12.99 -5.49 7.11
CA LEU A 516 -14.36 -5.75 6.68
C LEU A 516 -14.76 -7.23 6.86
N PHE A 517 -13.80 -8.16 6.78
CA PHE A 517 -14.07 -9.59 7.02
C PHE A 517 -14.60 -9.88 8.43
N LYS A 518 -14.20 -9.10 9.45
CA LYS A 518 -14.74 -9.21 10.82
C LYS A 518 -16.27 -9.06 10.81
N PHE A 519 -16.79 -8.11 10.04
CA PHE A 519 -18.22 -7.82 9.92
C PHE A 519 -18.94 -8.75 8.94
N ILE A 520 -18.24 -9.39 7.99
CA ILE A 520 -18.87 -10.34 7.05
C ILE A 520 -19.11 -11.72 7.69
N ASN A 521 -18.43 -12.03 8.79
CA ASN A 521 -18.56 -13.29 9.52
C ASN A 521 -19.95 -13.52 10.16
N PHE A 522 -20.92 -12.60 10.02
CA PHE A 522 -22.33 -12.87 10.39
C PHE A 522 -22.98 -13.97 9.55
N ASN A 523 -22.46 -14.25 8.34
CA ASN A 523 -22.94 -15.36 7.53
C ASN A 523 -22.28 -16.67 7.96
N LYS A 524 -23.09 -17.72 8.19
CA LYS A 524 -22.64 -19.07 8.59
C LYS A 524 -21.55 -19.62 7.67
N THR A 525 -21.68 -19.41 6.35
CA THR A 525 -20.71 -19.92 5.38
C THR A 525 -19.35 -19.22 5.45
N MET A 526 -19.34 -17.92 5.79
CA MET A 526 -18.10 -17.14 5.92
C MET A 526 -17.42 -17.38 7.27
N SER A 527 -18.20 -17.51 8.34
CA SER A 527 -17.68 -17.93 9.65
C SER A 527 -17.03 -19.31 9.57
N GLN A 528 -17.61 -20.25 8.81
CA GLN A 528 -17.00 -21.55 8.54
C GLN A 528 -15.61 -21.40 7.90
N LEU A 529 -15.47 -20.58 6.86
CA LEU A 529 -14.18 -20.33 6.19
C LEU A 529 -13.14 -19.68 7.13
N SER A 530 -13.55 -18.68 7.92
CA SER A 530 -12.65 -18.03 8.88
C SER A 530 -12.22 -18.99 9.99
N SER A 531 -13.12 -19.84 10.48
CA SER A 531 -12.81 -20.86 11.49
C SER A 531 -11.85 -21.93 10.95
N THR A 532 -12.05 -22.38 9.70
CA THR A 532 -11.11 -23.31 9.05
C THR A 532 -9.71 -22.74 8.94
N MET A 533 -9.58 -21.46 8.55
CA MET A 533 -8.29 -20.78 8.45
C MET A 533 -7.60 -20.63 9.81
N SER A 534 -8.37 -20.33 10.86
CA SER A 534 -7.84 -20.20 12.22
C SER A 534 -7.37 -21.53 12.80
N ARG A 535 -8.13 -22.62 12.58
CA ARG A 535 -7.80 -23.98 13.06
C ARG A 535 -6.58 -24.54 12.34
N CYS A 536 -6.50 -24.37 11.02
CA CYS A 536 -5.36 -24.87 10.24
C CYS A 536 -4.10 -24.01 10.35
N ALA A 537 -4.20 -22.76 10.85
CA ALA A 537 -3.06 -21.84 10.93
C ALA A 537 -1.84 -22.42 11.67
N LYS A 538 -2.05 -23.22 12.72
CA LYS A 538 -0.96 -23.84 13.48
C LYS A 538 -0.21 -24.88 12.66
N ASP A 539 -0.93 -25.76 11.98
CA ASP A 539 -0.34 -26.81 11.14
C ASP A 539 0.29 -26.21 9.90
N LEU A 540 -0.37 -25.19 9.33
CA LEU A 540 0.14 -24.43 8.21
C LEU A 540 1.42 -23.67 8.55
N MET A 541 1.53 -23.09 9.75
CA MET A 541 2.75 -22.44 10.21
C MET A 541 3.91 -23.44 10.31
N GLY A 542 3.66 -24.65 10.82
CA GLY A 542 4.65 -25.72 10.86
C GLY A 542 5.12 -26.12 9.45
N PHE A 543 4.17 -26.30 8.52
CA PHE A 543 4.49 -26.59 7.12
C PHE A 543 5.22 -25.44 6.42
N ALA A 544 4.83 -24.19 6.67
CA ALA A 544 5.44 -23.00 6.06
C ALA A 544 6.93 -22.91 6.39
N ILE A 545 7.34 -23.29 7.62
CA ILE A 545 8.76 -23.35 7.99
C ILE A 545 9.50 -24.38 7.12
N MET A 546 8.94 -25.58 6.92
CA MET A 546 9.53 -26.59 6.05
C MET A 546 9.61 -26.11 4.60
N PHE A 547 8.56 -25.47 4.10
CA PHE A 547 8.52 -24.85 2.77
C PHE A 547 9.64 -23.81 2.61
N PHE A 548 9.77 -22.86 3.54
CA PHE A 548 10.78 -21.81 3.44
C PHE A 548 12.21 -22.34 3.51
N ILE A 549 12.47 -23.42 4.26
CA ILE A 549 13.81 -24.04 4.28
C ILE A 549 14.18 -24.56 2.89
N ILE A 550 13.29 -25.32 2.25
CA ILE A 550 13.54 -25.85 0.89
C ILE A 550 13.62 -24.69 -0.11
N PHE A 551 12.70 -23.74 -0.02
CA PHE A 551 12.63 -22.58 -0.90
C PHE A 551 13.93 -21.74 -0.86
N LEU A 552 14.40 -21.39 0.35
CA LEU A 552 15.65 -20.64 0.52
C LEU A 552 16.88 -21.44 0.11
N ALA A 553 16.87 -22.77 0.30
CA ALA A 553 17.97 -23.62 -0.18
C ALA A 553 18.09 -23.57 -1.70
N TYR A 554 16.97 -23.66 -2.44
CA TYR A 554 16.97 -23.44 -3.88
C TYR A 554 17.34 -22.00 -4.25
N ALA A 555 16.94 -21.00 -3.46
CA ALA A 555 17.25 -19.59 -3.74
C ALA A 555 18.76 -19.35 -3.66
N GLN A 556 19.41 -19.92 -2.64
CA GLN A 556 20.85 -19.89 -2.46
C GLN A 556 21.57 -20.63 -3.59
N LEU A 557 21.07 -21.81 -3.97
CA LEU A 557 21.61 -22.57 -5.10
C LEU A 557 21.54 -21.77 -6.40
N ALA A 558 20.39 -21.15 -6.69
CA ALA A 558 20.19 -20.35 -7.89
C ALA A 558 21.08 -19.10 -7.91
N TYR A 559 21.23 -18.42 -6.78
CA TYR A 559 22.11 -17.26 -6.64
C TYR A 559 23.57 -17.63 -6.93
N LEU A 560 24.06 -18.74 -6.39
CA LEU A 560 25.45 -19.18 -6.59
C LEU A 560 25.72 -19.69 -8.01
N VAL A 561 24.75 -20.34 -8.66
CA VAL A 561 24.92 -20.90 -10.01
C VAL A 561 24.66 -19.86 -11.11
N PHE A 562 23.58 -19.08 -11.00
CA PHE A 562 23.12 -18.20 -12.08
C PHE A 562 23.39 -16.71 -11.82
N GLY A 563 23.77 -16.32 -10.60
CA GLY A 563 23.86 -14.90 -10.21
C GLY A 563 24.89 -14.07 -10.98
N THR A 564 25.88 -14.70 -11.62
CA THR A 564 26.88 -14.01 -12.46
C THR A 564 26.43 -13.79 -13.90
N GLN A 565 25.46 -14.56 -14.40
CA GLN A 565 25.08 -14.55 -15.82
C GLN A 565 23.64 -14.07 -16.06
N VAL A 566 22.73 -14.26 -15.11
CA VAL A 566 21.30 -13.99 -15.28
C VAL A 566 20.86 -12.88 -14.34
N ASN A 567 20.29 -11.80 -14.88
CA ASN A 567 19.89 -10.63 -14.11
C ASN A 567 18.80 -10.95 -13.06
N ASP A 568 17.89 -11.87 -13.38
CA ASP A 568 16.83 -12.34 -12.47
C ASP A 568 17.38 -12.99 -11.18
N PHE A 569 18.64 -13.47 -11.20
CA PHE A 569 19.33 -14.07 -10.06
C PHE A 569 20.51 -13.20 -9.56
N SER A 570 20.63 -11.95 -10.02
CA SER A 570 21.76 -11.06 -9.73
C SER A 570 21.99 -10.77 -8.24
N THR A 571 20.91 -10.73 -7.45
CA THR A 571 20.96 -10.58 -5.99
C THR A 571 20.20 -11.71 -5.33
N PHE A 572 20.55 -12.02 -4.08
CA PHE A 572 19.83 -13.04 -3.30
C PHE A 572 18.34 -12.70 -3.15
N GLN A 573 18.02 -11.41 -2.95
CA GLN A 573 16.63 -10.95 -2.88
C GLN A 573 15.90 -11.09 -4.22
N ALA A 574 16.53 -10.71 -5.34
CA ALA A 574 15.95 -10.93 -6.67
C ALA A 574 15.71 -12.43 -6.94
N SER A 575 16.63 -13.29 -6.51
CA SER A 575 16.52 -14.75 -6.65
C SER A 575 15.28 -15.31 -5.95
N ILE A 576 14.97 -14.83 -4.74
CA ILE A 576 13.73 -15.18 -4.00
C ILE A 576 12.49 -14.77 -4.80
N PHE A 577 12.46 -13.54 -5.34
CA PHE A 577 11.32 -13.08 -6.14
C PHE A 577 11.17 -13.85 -7.46
N THR A 578 12.27 -14.15 -8.13
CA THR A 578 12.28 -14.94 -9.36
C THR A 578 11.74 -16.33 -9.13
N GLN A 579 12.02 -16.96 -7.98
CA GLN A 579 11.41 -18.24 -7.63
C GLN A 579 9.89 -18.17 -7.45
N PHE A 580 9.37 -17.12 -6.82
CA PHE A 580 7.93 -16.90 -6.78
C PHE A 580 7.34 -16.70 -8.18
N ARG A 581 8.05 -15.98 -9.08
CA ARG A 581 7.62 -15.84 -10.48
C ARG A 581 7.59 -17.17 -11.22
N ILE A 582 8.57 -18.05 -10.99
CA ILE A 582 8.56 -19.42 -11.54
C ILE A 582 7.33 -20.20 -11.06
N ILE A 583 6.94 -20.09 -9.78
CA ILE A 583 5.73 -20.74 -9.25
C ILE A 583 4.47 -20.22 -9.93
N LEU A 584 4.41 -18.92 -10.25
CA LEU A 584 3.30 -18.30 -10.97
C LEU A 584 3.30 -18.61 -12.49
N GLY A 585 4.38 -19.21 -13.00
CA GLY A 585 4.53 -19.56 -14.43
C GLY A 585 5.16 -18.47 -15.30
N ASP A 586 5.68 -17.39 -14.71
CA ASP A 586 6.42 -16.33 -15.40
C ASP A 586 7.93 -16.54 -15.26
N PHE A 587 8.57 -17.12 -16.27
CA PHE A 587 10.00 -17.41 -16.23
C PHE A 587 10.64 -17.41 -17.62
N ASN A 588 11.88 -16.91 -17.72
CA ASN A 588 12.67 -16.97 -18.95
C ASN A 588 13.63 -18.16 -18.92
N PHE A 589 13.13 -19.35 -19.26
CA PHE A 589 13.94 -20.58 -19.26
C PHE A 589 15.13 -20.50 -20.23
N SER A 590 15.01 -19.74 -21.32
CA SER A 590 16.05 -19.62 -22.34
C SER A 590 17.34 -18.99 -21.78
N GLU A 591 17.24 -18.08 -20.82
CA GLU A 591 18.41 -17.47 -20.18
C GLU A 591 19.09 -18.43 -19.20
N ILE A 592 18.30 -19.22 -18.48
CA ILE A 592 18.80 -20.23 -17.52
C ILE A 592 19.56 -21.35 -18.26
N GLU A 593 19.00 -21.84 -19.36
CA GLU A 593 19.62 -22.88 -20.20
C GLU A 593 20.93 -22.38 -20.84
N LYS A 594 20.94 -21.14 -21.35
CA LYS A 594 22.15 -20.53 -21.93
C LYS A 594 23.26 -20.34 -20.91
N ALA A 595 22.93 -19.97 -19.67
CA ALA A 595 23.92 -19.76 -18.63
C ALA A 595 24.62 -21.06 -18.21
N HIS A 596 23.85 -22.11 -17.98
CA HIS A 596 24.36 -23.45 -17.71
C HIS A 596 23.50 -24.54 -18.36
N PRO A 597 23.94 -25.11 -19.50
CA PRO A 597 23.17 -26.10 -20.26
C PRO A 597 22.80 -27.38 -19.51
N VAL A 598 23.58 -27.76 -18.49
CA VAL A 598 23.34 -28.98 -17.70
C VAL A 598 22.64 -28.67 -16.38
N VAL A 599 23.22 -27.77 -15.57
CA VAL A 599 22.69 -27.44 -14.23
C VAL A 599 21.37 -26.66 -14.31
N GLY A 600 21.19 -25.83 -15.34
CA GLY A 600 19.98 -25.04 -15.58
C GLY A 600 18.71 -25.89 -15.65
N PRO A 601 18.61 -26.81 -16.63
CA PRO A 601 17.47 -27.71 -16.74
C PRO A 601 17.26 -28.59 -15.50
N ILE A 602 18.33 -29.12 -14.90
CA ILE A 602 18.24 -29.95 -13.69
C ILE A 602 17.64 -29.15 -12.54
N TYR A 603 18.15 -27.94 -12.28
CA TYR A 603 17.61 -27.04 -11.27
C TYR A 603 16.13 -26.75 -11.52
N PHE A 604 15.77 -26.36 -12.74
CA PHE A 604 14.40 -26.00 -13.07
C PHE A 604 13.44 -27.18 -12.92
N THR A 605 13.77 -28.35 -13.47
CA THR A 605 12.93 -29.55 -13.38
C THR A 605 12.76 -30.03 -11.94
N THR A 606 13.84 -30.07 -11.16
CA THR A 606 13.77 -30.48 -9.75
C THR A 606 12.98 -29.48 -8.91
N PHE A 607 13.19 -28.18 -9.09
CA PHE A 607 12.43 -27.14 -8.41
C PHE A 607 10.93 -27.24 -8.69
N VAL A 608 10.52 -27.32 -9.96
CA VAL A 608 9.11 -27.48 -10.34
C VAL A 608 8.54 -28.78 -9.77
N PHE A 609 9.30 -29.87 -9.80
CA PHE A 609 8.85 -31.14 -9.24
C PHE A 609 8.55 -31.04 -7.73
N PHE A 610 9.51 -30.57 -6.94
CA PHE A 610 9.38 -30.47 -5.49
C PHE A 610 8.34 -29.43 -5.05
N ILE A 611 8.36 -28.24 -5.63
CA ILE A 611 7.44 -27.16 -5.22
C ILE A 611 6.01 -27.46 -5.67
N PHE A 612 5.80 -27.83 -6.92
CA PHE A 612 4.45 -27.98 -7.48
C PHE A 612 3.81 -29.31 -7.09
N PHE A 613 4.51 -30.44 -7.24
CA PHE A 613 3.89 -31.75 -7.01
C PHE A 613 3.89 -32.16 -5.53
N ILE A 614 4.87 -31.74 -4.75
CA ILE A 614 4.94 -32.14 -3.33
C ILE A 614 4.37 -31.03 -2.45
N LEU A 615 4.96 -29.84 -2.47
CA LEU A 615 4.66 -28.81 -1.47
C LEU A 615 3.27 -28.17 -1.68
N MET A 616 2.89 -27.83 -2.92
CA MET A 616 1.53 -27.29 -3.18
C MET A 616 0.43 -28.32 -2.86
N ASN A 617 0.63 -29.59 -3.20
CA ASN A 617 -0.36 -30.63 -2.90
C ASN A 617 -0.48 -30.91 -1.40
N MET A 618 0.63 -30.85 -0.66
CA MET A 618 0.60 -30.96 0.79
C MET A 618 -0.12 -29.78 1.46
N PHE A 619 0.12 -28.55 0.97
CA PHE A 619 -0.60 -27.35 1.41
C PHE A 619 -2.12 -27.50 1.21
N LEU A 620 -2.55 -27.96 0.03
CA LEU A 620 -3.96 -28.20 -0.28
C LEU A 620 -4.56 -29.31 0.60
N ALA A 621 -3.80 -30.36 0.88
CA ALA A 621 -4.26 -31.47 1.73
C ALA A 621 -4.56 -31.01 3.16
N ILE A 622 -3.66 -30.21 3.79
CA ILE A 622 -3.86 -29.68 5.16
C ILE A 622 -5.13 -28.81 5.24
N ILE A 623 -5.34 -27.96 4.23
CA ILE A 623 -6.53 -27.10 4.18
C ILE A 623 -7.80 -27.93 3.96
N ASN A 624 -7.77 -28.93 3.08
CA ASN A 624 -8.95 -29.74 2.79
C ASN A 624 -9.38 -30.61 3.99
N ASP A 625 -8.42 -31.15 4.75
CA ASP A 625 -8.70 -31.95 5.94
C ASP A 625 -9.37 -31.12 7.04
N THR A 626 -8.75 -29.99 7.39
CA THR A 626 -9.31 -29.04 8.37
C THR A 626 -10.64 -28.43 7.91
N TYR A 627 -10.81 -28.18 6.61
CA TYR A 627 -12.08 -27.73 6.05
C TYR A 627 -13.20 -28.77 6.23
N SER A 628 -12.89 -30.04 5.99
CA SER A 628 -13.82 -31.15 6.14
C SER A 628 -14.19 -31.36 7.61
N GLU A 629 -13.23 -31.22 8.53
CA GLU A 629 -13.45 -31.31 9.98
C GLU A 629 -14.40 -30.19 10.47
N VAL A 630 -14.11 -28.93 10.17
CA VAL A 630 -14.98 -27.81 10.59
C VAL A 630 -16.36 -27.90 9.94
N LYS A 631 -16.46 -28.39 8.70
CA LYS A 631 -17.75 -28.63 8.06
C LYS A 631 -18.58 -29.67 8.82
N ALA A 632 -17.95 -30.74 9.30
CA ALA A 632 -18.60 -31.76 10.12
C ALA A 632 -19.06 -31.18 11.47
N ASP A 633 -18.19 -30.47 12.19
CA ASP A 633 -18.51 -29.82 13.48
C ASP A 633 -19.70 -28.85 13.35
N MET A 634 -19.70 -28.00 12.32
CA MET A 634 -20.76 -27.00 12.07
C MET A 634 -22.08 -27.61 11.58
N SER A 635 -22.05 -28.85 11.07
CA SER A 635 -23.26 -29.61 10.73
C SER A 635 -23.92 -30.21 11.97
N GLN A 636 -23.13 -30.52 13.00
CA GLN A 636 -23.59 -31.05 14.28
C GLN A 636 -24.15 -29.95 15.20
N GLN A 637 -23.62 -28.73 15.11
CA GLN A 637 -24.06 -27.53 15.85
C GLN A 637 -25.39 -26.89 15.36
N ARG A 638 -26.23 -27.63 14.62
CA ARG A 638 -27.45 -27.13 13.94
C ARG A 638 -28.52 -26.54 14.88
N SER A 639 -28.36 -26.64 16.20
CA SER A 639 -29.35 -26.21 17.21
C SER A 639 -29.30 -24.72 17.62
N GLU A 640 -28.33 -23.92 17.19
CA GLU A 640 -28.25 -22.48 17.55
C GLU A 640 -28.83 -21.50 16.49
N MET A 641 -29.55 -22.02 15.49
CA MET A 641 -30.12 -21.22 14.38
C MET A 641 -31.37 -20.41 14.74
N GLU A 642 -31.25 -19.51 15.70
CA GLU A 642 -32.24 -18.44 15.93
C GLU A 642 -31.70 -17.06 15.50
N MET A 643 -30.38 -16.88 15.37
CA MET A 643 -29.76 -15.55 15.26
C MET A 643 -29.89 -14.91 13.87
N THR A 644 -29.81 -15.70 12.79
CA THR A 644 -29.88 -15.18 11.40
C THR A 644 -31.30 -14.73 11.03
N ASP A 645 -32.33 -15.41 11.54
CA ASP A 645 -33.72 -15.02 11.31
C ASP A 645 -34.11 -13.79 12.16
N LEU A 646 -33.54 -13.63 13.35
CA LEU A 646 -33.68 -12.41 14.15
C LEU A 646 -32.97 -11.22 13.51
N ILE A 647 -31.78 -11.40 12.92
CA ILE A 647 -31.07 -10.36 12.17
C ILE A 647 -31.87 -9.92 10.94
N LYS A 648 -32.46 -10.85 10.18
CA LYS A 648 -33.37 -10.51 9.06
C LYS A 648 -34.58 -9.70 9.55
N LYS A 649 -35.13 -10.04 10.72
CA LYS A 649 -36.27 -9.33 11.32
C LYS A 649 -35.89 -7.91 11.79
N VAL A 650 -34.71 -7.74 12.36
CA VAL A 650 -34.16 -6.43 12.79
C VAL A 650 -33.75 -5.57 11.60
N LEU A 651 -33.09 -6.13 10.58
CA LEU A 651 -32.75 -5.42 9.34
C LEU A 651 -33.99 -4.98 8.56
N ASN A 652 -35.04 -5.80 8.51
CA ASN A 652 -36.32 -5.37 7.94
C ASN A 652 -36.93 -4.21 8.75
N ASN A 653 -36.94 -4.30 10.10
CA ASN A 653 -37.46 -3.21 10.94
C ASN A 653 -36.63 -1.92 10.84
N ILE A 654 -35.30 -2.02 10.75
CA ILE A 654 -34.41 -0.86 10.59
C ILE A 654 -34.49 -0.29 9.18
N SER A 655 -34.57 -1.12 8.14
CA SER A 655 -34.76 -0.68 6.75
C SER A 655 -36.08 0.09 6.59
N ILE A 656 -37.15 -0.40 7.23
CA ILE A 656 -38.45 0.30 7.31
C ILE A 656 -38.30 1.61 8.10
N SER A 657 -37.61 1.61 9.25
CA SER A 657 -37.37 2.83 10.05
C SER A 657 -36.55 3.88 9.30
N PHE A 658 -35.51 3.46 8.57
CA PHE A 658 -34.60 4.33 7.85
C PHE A 658 -35.26 4.90 6.59
N THR A 659 -35.98 4.08 5.82
CA THR A 659 -36.83 4.56 4.72
C THR A 659 -37.91 5.51 5.22
N THR A 660 -38.53 5.26 6.38
CA THR A 660 -39.55 6.15 6.95
C THR A 660 -38.95 7.48 7.44
N SER A 661 -37.74 7.47 8.01
CA SER A 661 -37.02 8.69 8.43
C SER A 661 -36.51 9.51 7.26
N VAL A 662 -35.93 8.86 6.23
CA VAL A 662 -35.50 9.52 4.99
C VAL A 662 -36.70 10.03 4.21
N PHE A 663 -37.82 9.30 4.17
CA PHE A 663 -39.07 9.77 3.57
C PHE A 663 -39.66 10.95 4.35
N LYS A 664 -39.63 10.95 5.70
CA LYS A 664 -40.02 12.11 6.52
C LYS A 664 -39.12 13.34 6.29
N GLU A 665 -37.82 13.14 6.14
CA GLU A 665 -36.84 14.21 5.82
C GLU A 665 -37.05 14.74 4.39
N MET A 666 -37.25 13.88 3.40
CA MET A 666 -37.61 14.28 2.03
C MET A 666 -38.96 14.99 1.96
N GLN A 667 -39.94 14.58 2.77
CA GLN A 667 -41.26 15.20 2.85
C GLN A 667 -41.20 16.55 3.58
N ARG A 668 -40.29 16.72 4.57
CA ARG A 668 -39.93 18.02 5.17
C ARG A 668 -39.21 18.94 4.19
N ALA A 669 -38.28 18.41 3.38
CA ALA A 669 -37.59 19.17 2.35
C ALA A 669 -38.53 19.59 1.20
N ALA A 670 -39.48 18.72 0.81
CA ALA A 670 -40.51 19.03 -0.18
C ALA A 670 -41.55 20.04 0.34
N SER A 671 -41.91 19.98 1.62
CA SER A 671 -42.78 20.97 2.27
C SER A 671 -42.07 22.30 2.52
N GLN A 672 -40.76 22.33 2.82
CA GLN A 672 -39.96 23.56 2.87
C GLN A 672 -39.81 24.21 1.49
N LYS A 673 -39.64 23.43 0.41
CA LYS A 673 -39.64 23.98 -0.96
C LYS A 673 -41.02 24.51 -1.36
N LYS A 674 -42.12 23.84 -0.98
CA LYS A 674 -43.49 24.39 -1.15
C LYS A 674 -43.71 25.66 -0.32
N LEU A 675 -43.22 25.72 0.92
CA LEU A 675 -43.32 26.91 1.77
C LEU A 675 -42.49 28.05 1.19
N SER A 676 -41.27 27.79 0.71
CA SER A 676 -40.43 28.79 0.04
C SER A 676 -41.07 29.31 -1.25
N PHE A 677 -41.70 28.45 -2.05
CA PHE A 677 -42.42 28.87 -3.27
C PHE A 677 -43.69 29.68 -2.95
N ILE A 678 -44.42 29.34 -1.89
CA ILE A 678 -45.58 30.11 -1.39
C ILE A 678 -45.12 31.43 -0.75
N MET A 679 -44.01 31.45 -0.02
CA MET A 679 -43.42 32.67 0.57
C MET A 679 -42.84 33.60 -0.50
N MET A 680 -42.30 33.06 -1.60
CA MET A 680 -41.81 33.84 -2.74
C MET A 680 -42.99 34.41 -3.56
N MET A 681 -44.10 33.67 -3.72
CA MET A 681 -45.34 34.22 -4.28
C MET A 681 -46.02 35.28 -3.38
N LEU A 682 -45.99 35.08 -2.06
CA LEU A 682 -46.54 36.06 -1.10
C LEU A 682 -45.66 37.31 -0.99
N CYS A 683 -44.34 37.18 -1.11
CA CYS A 683 -43.40 38.31 -1.12
C CYS A 683 -43.47 39.09 -2.45
N GLY A 684 -43.68 38.42 -3.58
CA GLY A 684 -43.93 39.06 -4.87
C GLY A 684 -45.22 39.89 -4.93
N LYS A 685 -46.26 39.51 -4.16
CA LYS A 685 -47.49 40.31 -4.02
C LYS A 685 -47.40 41.44 -2.98
N TRP A 686 -46.36 41.45 -2.13
CA TRP A 686 -46.17 42.48 -1.10
C TRP A 686 -45.34 43.68 -1.56
N LEU A 687 -44.61 43.55 -2.68
CA LEU A 687 -43.86 44.67 -3.27
C LEU A 687 -44.70 45.60 -4.16
N ASP A 688 -45.88 45.17 -4.62
CA ASP A 688 -46.74 45.95 -5.53
C ASP A 688 -47.79 46.83 -4.80
N ILE A 689 -47.96 46.66 -3.48
CA ILE A 689 -48.95 47.43 -2.68
C ILE A 689 -48.34 48.71 -2.08
N ARG A 690 -47.01 48.89 -2.13
CA ARG A 690 -46.33 50.09 -1.60
C ARG A 690 -46.20 51.24 -2.60
N SER A 691 -46.69 51.09 -3.84
CA SER A 691 -46.69 52.15 -4.86
C SER A 691 -47.96 53.01 -4.90
N CYS A 692 -48.92 52.84 -3.97
CA CYS A 692 -50.07 53.73 -3.83
C CYS A 692 -50.25 54.23 -2.39
N CYS A 693 -49.18 54.67 -1.74
CA CYS A 693 -49.29 55.56 -0.58
C CYS A 693 -49.30 57.02 -1.09
N GLY A 694 -50.48 57.42 -1.59
CA GLY A 694 -50.72 58.72 -2.22
C GLY A 694 -52.08 59.28 -1.83
N ALA A 695 -52.36 59.38 -0.53
CA ALA A 695 -53.40 60.26 0.00
C ALA A 695 -53.22 60.34 1.53
N PHE A 696 -52.75 61.49 2.02
CA PHE A 696 -53.42 62.30 3.05
C PHE A 696 -52.44 63.29 3.68
N LYS A 697 -52.57 64.56 3.27
CA LYS A 697 -52.14 65.72 4.06
C LYS A 697 -53.17 66.83 3.85
N CYS A 698 -53.62 67.42 4.97
CA CYS A 698 -54.50 68.59 5.14
C CYS A 698 -56.02 68.33 4.94
N LYS A 699 -56.95 68.85 5.75
CA LYS A 699 -56.92 70.04 6.63
C LYS A 699 -58.12 70.03 7.61
N ASN A 700 -57.92 70.64 8.79
CA ASN A 700 -58.92 71.15 9.73
C ASN A 700 -59.99 72.03 9.07
N SER A 701 -61.21 72.09 9.64
CA SER A 701 -61.87 73.27 10.29
C SER A 701 -63.39 73.07 10.41
N ALA A 702 -63.98 73.76 11.39
CA ALA A 702 -65.37 73.72 11.86
C ALA A 702 -66.50 73.96 10.83
N LEU A 703 -67.73 73.62 11.28
CA LEU A 703 -69.06 73.73 10.67
C LEU A 703 -69.46 72.65 9.65
#